data_AF-A0A074WHF9-F1
#
_entry.id   AF-A0A074WHF9-F1
#
_cell.length_a   1.000
_cell.length_b   1.000
_cell.length_c   1.000
_cell.angle_alpha   90.00
_cell.angle_beta   90.00
_cell.angle_gamma   90.00
#
_symmetry.space_group_name_H-M   'P 1'
#
loop_
_entity.id
_entity.type
_entity.pdbx_description
1 polymer ?
#
loop_
_entity_poly.entity_id
_entity_poly.type
_entity_poly.pdbx_seq_one_letter_code
_entity_poly.pdbx_strand_id
1 'polypeptide(L)'
;MPSHYSNKDVDTTDGSLSLLGKLPEEILQETLRYLDNHSLANFSQTCHWSYDKATPLLWEDVELVDCRTNNDAVPDVSDEHDDTPIIRKLLVLASNPWIASHVHTLTHRCHFPPPAIFYELPRINFQGRTLSHDIRTLHLLAKACQNLTSIHTLRIIFGHWNLTRGLLTGLLGDPKGSIIRHLWLENCSIAGISQKLLQSFDLRKLKSLRLRRLPLLANAGRFDSQEVYTRGPFPDWRTGRAFETRQDGRGGVINTSTELFRHQEALIRNLIIYKQLPDLGGLISSIQQGLSDEDRSPTNSVKQLLHSNHPDWAPTDTDPFPTFMHILEHSAASLTSLNLDWVLFRRTDQRASSESELSLQSMFKGLFKLHFPYLRAFQFRNAVIPESELPQGVYLLDTCEAAPLTLFDPDMCVSWLERHPKLQSLAWPADRFFGQTKNTTHDLQQRIDFVISRLARTLEDLRVDTVYSRSGEFKTDDSDEPSDLSRCRSRRRFISEFAAHLQRLESLKMEGGIPRDEKREIIRALHQSPLQKIVMIGVNSPIGNTWGFAGRDIGSLGINEDPNDPDDFGSLEEEDVDEIVRLGTTRPEPVGSSEVFEAEYGWPPAPPFMHTLASYHADTVTELKFCGYRGAPLLWNPTPITHYMLAPLRHFHNLRHLILSLWLHTLYEDDHRDDEILDYWLNTRSPTITALVATSTEPPTGWAVELASKYEPSAMAARIVALMGPYVSETAKAHPGGMHVRASFCIGSYGGLFDFDVIIGKSADGKDELREWKGPREELHPERRAEKLRNRRWFGPTVRRDVDGQRSMSISL
;
A
#
# COMPACT_ATOMS: atom_id res chain seq x y z
N MET A 1 -11.02 18.92 32.64
CA MET A 1 -12.42 18.62 33.02
C MET A 1 -12.85 19.59 34.12
N PRO A 2 -13.78 20.52 33.92
CA PRO A 2 -14.27 21.35 35.01
C PRO A 2 -15.42 20.66 35.76
N SER A 3 -15.31 20.77 37.08
CA SER A 3 -16.13 20.29 38.20
C SER A 3 -17.67 20.34 38.04
N HIS A 4 -18.32 19.31 38.59
CA HIS A 4 -19.75 19.14 38.83
C HIS A 4 -20.50 20.39 39.32
N TYR A 5 -21.66 20.64 38.72
CA TYR A 5 -22.78 21.28 39.41
C TYR A 5 -23.58 20.23 40.19
N SER A 6 -23.88 20.62 41.43
CA SER A 6 -24.53 19.84 42.48
C SER A 6 -25.96 19.42 42.14
N ASN A 7 -26.30 18.17 42.52
CA ASN A 7 -27.67 17.67 42.60
C ASN A 7 -28.51 18.57 43.52
N LYS A 8 -29.40 19.37 42.94
CA LYS A 8 -30.65 19.77 43.57
C LYS A 8 -31.76 19.57 42.57
N ASP A 9 -32.71 18.71 42.95
CA ASP A 9 -34.02 18.59 42.33
C ASP A 9 -34.62 19.99 42.11
N VAL A 10 -34.71 20.39 40.85
CA VAL A 10 -35.58 21.48 40.40
C VAL A 10 -36.38 20.94 39.23
N ASP A 11 -37.55 20.43 39.58
CA ASP A 11 -38.62 20.07 38.68
C ASP A 11 -39.30 21.36 38.20
N THR A 12 -38.82 21.95 37.10
CA THR A 12 -39.59 22.94 36.30
C THR A 12 -39.10 23.02 34.84
N THR A 13 -40.02 22.69 33.93
CA THR A 13 -40.22 23.21 32.56
C THR A 13 -39.23 22.86 31.44
N ASP A 14 -39.56 21.75 30.79
CA ASP A 14 -39.64 21.49 29.34
C ASP A 14 -39.57 22.73 28.40
N GLY A 15 -38.76 22.64 27.33
CA GLY A 15 -38.74 23.66 26.28
C GLY A 15 -37.54 23.72 25.33
N SER A 16 -36.42 23.05 25.61
CA SER A 16 -35.28 22.96 24.68
C SER A 16 -34.68 21.56 24.61
N LEU A 17 -35.53 20.55 24.45
CA LEU A 17 -35.08 19.25 23.93
C LEU A 17 -34.47 19.50 22.55
N SER A 18 -33.13 19.37 22.49
CA SER A 18 -32.31 19.41 21.28
C SER A 18 -33.08 18.79 20.11
N LEU A 19 -33.31 19.57 19.03
CA LEU A 19 -33.94 19.09 17.79
C LEU A 19 -33.27 17.81 17.27
N LEU A 20 -31.97 17.61 17.55
CA LEU A 20 -31.21 16.42 17.19
C LEU A 20 -31.66 15.17 17.96
N GLY A 21 -32.09 15.31 19.22
CA GLY A 21 -32.63 14.22 20.04
C GLY A 21 -33.99 13.70 19.58
N LYS A 22 -34.65 14.41 18.66
CA LYS A 22 -35.92 14.00 18.04
C LYS A 22 -35.74 13.28 16.69
N LEU A 23 -34.51 13.24 16.15
CA LEU A 23 -34.22 12.49 14.93
C LEU A 23 -34.25 10.98 15.21
N PRO A 24 -34.73 10.15 14.27
CA PRO A 24 -34.51 8.70 14.33
C PRO A 24 -33.03 8.37 14.48
N GLU A 25 -32.71 7.34 15.26
CA GLU A 25 -31.33 6.99 15.61
C GLU A 25 -30.46 6.78 14.36
N GLU A 26 -31.00 6.14 13.33
CA GLU A 26 -30.30 5.86 12.08
C GLU A 26 -29.92 7.16 11.36
N ILE A 27 -30.84 8.13 11.32
CA ILE A 27 -30.60 9.43 10.69
C ILE A 27 -29.59 10.23 11.49
N LEU A 28 -29.70 10.21 12.83
CA LEU A 28 -28.75 10.89 13.71
C LEU A 28 -27.35 10.32 13.54
N GLN A 29 -27.20 8.99 13.59
CA GLN A 29 -25.90 8.32 13.43
C GLN A 29 -25.29 8.60 12.06
N GLU A 30 -26.07 8.52 10.97
CA GLU A 30 -25.59 8.89 9.64
C GLU A 30 -25.24 10.37 9.55
N THR A 31 -25.99 11.26 10.21
CA THR A 31 -25.67 12.70 10.26
C THR A 31 -24.36 12.96 10.99
N LEU A 32 -24.17 12.35 12.17
CA LEU A 32 -22.94 12.50 12.97
C LEU A 32 -21.72 11.92 12.24
N ARG A 33 -21.90 10.94 11.35
CA ARG A 33 -20.81 10.39 10.52
C ARG A 33 -20.23 11.40 9.53
N TYR A 34 -20.95 12.48 9.21
CA TYR A 34 -20.44 13.58 8.38
C TYR A 34 -19.58 14.58 9.16
N LEU A 35 -19.54 14.51 10.49
CA LEU A 35 -18.68 15.38 11.30
C LEU A 35 -17.23 14.85 11.29
N ASP A 36 -16.27 15.77 11.25
CA ASP A 36 -14.86 15.42 11.50
C ASP A 36 -14.63 15.06 12.97
N ASN A 37 -13.49 14.43 13.27
CA ASN A 37 -13.16 13.97 14.63
C ASN A 37 -13.15 15.10 15.66
N HIS A 38 -12.72 16.31 15.26
CA HIS A 38 -12.64 17.46 16.15
C HIS A 38 -14.06 17.94 16.53
N SER A 39 -14.94 18.09 15.54
CA SER A 39 -16.33 18.49 15.75
C SER A 39 -17.10 17.44 16.54
N LEU A 40 -16.85 16.16 16.25
CA LEU A 40 -17.46 15.03 16.96
C LEU A 40 -16.98 14.94 18.41
N ALA A 41 -15.71 15.23 18.68
CA ALA A 41 -15.15 15.31 20.03
C ALA A 41 -15.70 16.52 20.81
N ASN A 42 -15.83 17.67 20.17
CA ASN A 42 -16.47 18.83 20.79
C ASN A 42 -17.94 18.54 21.10
N PHE A 43 -18.64 17.89 20.17
CA PHE A 43 -20.02 17.46 20.38
C PHE A 43 -20.12 16.47 21.56
N SER A 44 -19.24 15.47 21.65
CA SER A 44 -19.25 14.51 22.76
C SER A 44 -19.04 15.15 24.14
N GLN A 45 -18.39 16.31 24.20
CA GLN A 45 -18.15 17.06 25.44
C GLN A 45 -19.33 17.96 25.86
N THR A 46 -20.35 18.12 25.02
CA THR A 46 -21.47 19.06 25.32
C THR A 46 -22.41 18.58 26.41
N CYS A 47 -22.79 17.30 26.41
CA CYS A 47 -23.64 16.68 27.43
C CYS A 47 -23.57 15.15 27.38
N HIS A 48 -24.16 14.46 28.35
CA HIS A 48 -24.16 12.99 28.42
C HIS A 48 -24.80 12.33 27.19
N TRP A 49 -25.93 12.85 26.72
CA TRP A 49 -26.57 12.32 25.51
C TRP A 49 -25.65 12.43 24.29
N SER A 50 -25.00 13.59 24.09
CA SER A 50 -24.05 13.78 22.99
C SER A 50 -22.84 12.87 23.14
N TYR A 51 -22.35 12.67 24.37
CA TYR A 51 -21.28 11.72 24.69
C TYR A 51 -21.64 10.30 24.24
N ASP A 52 -22.82 9.82 24.61
CA ASP A 52 -23.30 8.47 24.27
C ASP A 52 -23.42 8.28 22.76
N LYS A 53 -23.79 9.34 22.01
CA LYS A 53 -23.98 9.28 20.56
C LYS A 53 -22.69 9.39 19.78
N ALA A 54 -21.75 10.24 20.20
CA ALA A 54 -20.52 10.49 19.48
C ALA A 54 -19.37 9.55 19.85
N THR A 55 -19.29 9.08 21.10
CA THR A 55 -18.20 8.22 21.56
C THR A 55 -18.07 6.93 20.73
N PRO A 56 -19.16 6.21 20.39
CA PRO A 56 -19.08 5.05 19.49
C PRO A 56 -18.41 5.36 18.15
N LEU A 57 -18.74 6.51 17.55
CA LEU A 57 -18.19 6.95 16.27
C LEU A 57 -16.73 7.40 16.38
N LEU A 58 -16.34 8.03 17.50
CA LEU A 58 -14.96 8.45 17.78
C LEU A 58 -14.01 7.26 17.97
N TRP A 59 -14.51 6.16 18.55
CA TRP A 59 -13.73 4.97 18.88
C TRP A 59 -13.93 3.81 17.89
N GLU A 60 -14.74 3.97 16.85
CA GLU A 60 -14.99 2.95 15.83
C GLU A 60 -13.69 2.45 15.16
N ASP A 61 -12.80 3.39 14.85
CA ASP A 61 -11.49 3.13 14.23
C ASP A 61 -10.35 3.63 15.16
N VAL A 62 -9.68 2.71 15.84
CA VAL A 62 -8.57 3.04 16.76
C VAL A 62 -7.22 2.84 16.07
N GLU A 63 -6.35 3.85 16.18
CA GLU A 63 -4.95 3.78 15.74
C GLU A 63 -3.99 3.84 16.93
N LEU A 64 -3.15 2.80 17.10
CA LEU A 64 -2.05 2.72 18.06
C LEU A 64 -0.75 3.12 17.35
N VAL A 65 -0.31 4.35 17.59
CA VAL A 65 0.90 4.94 17.02
C VAL A 65 1.74 5.50 18.15
N ASP A 66 3.04 5.22 18.13
CA ASP A 66 4.04 5.85 18.98
C ASP A 66 4.31 7.30 18.53
N CYS A 67 5.24 7.97 19.19
CA CYS A 67 5.73 9.27 18.74
C CYS A 67 7.20 9.46 19.09
N ARG A 68 7.81 10.49 18.51
CA ARG A 68 9.10 11.00 18.97
C ARG A 68 8.87 12.02 20.09
N THR A 69 9.60 11.88 21.18
CA THR A 69 9.56 12.81 22.32
C THR A 69 10.95 13.34 22.62
N ASN A 70 11.10 14.67 22.60
CA ASN A 70 12.34 15.34 22.97
C ASN A 70 12.43 15.48 24.49
N ASN A 71 13.60 15.26 25.07
CA ASN A 71 13.82 15.51 26.49
C ASN A 71 14.27 16.96 26.72
N ASP A 72 13.37 17.81 27.22
CA ASP A 72 13.67 19.22 27.52
C ASP A 72 14.83 19.40 28.52
N ALA A 73 15.10 18.38 29.37
CA ALA A 73 16.18 18.42 30.36
C ALA A 73 17.56 18.06 29.78
N VAL A 74 17.61 17.35 28.65
CA VAL A 74 18.85 16.97 27.95
C VAL A 74 18.61 17.09 26.44
N PRO A 75 18.91 18.26 25.83
CA PRO A 75 18.53 18.59 24.44
C PRO A 75 19.01 17.60 23.37
N ASP A 76 20.05 16.81 23.65
CA ASP A 76 20.64 15.83 22.73
C ASP A 76 20.07 14.40 22.90
N VAL A 77 19.13 14.18 23.82
CA VAL A 77 18.52 12.86 24.08
C VAL A 77 17.03 12.91 23.77
N SER A 78 16.66 12.39 22.59
CA SER A 78 15.26 12.14 22.22
C SER A 78 14.93 10.65 22.35
N ASP A 79 13.71 10.35 22.82
CA ASP A 79 13.12 9.01 22.64
C ASP A 79 12.47 8.99 21.25
N GLU A 80 13.08 8.27 20.33
CA GLU A 80 12.57 8.10 18.97
C GLU A 80 11.27 7.28 18.95
N HIS A 81 10.97 6.47 19.97
CA HIS A 81 9.83 5.56 19.97
C HIS A 81 9.09 5.57 21.32
N ASP A 82 8.55 6.73 21.70
CA ASP A 82 7.74 6.92 22.90
C ASP A 82 6.35 6.27 22.73
N ASP A 83 6.10 5.23 23.54
CA ASP A 83 4.82 4.50 23.55
C ASP A 83 3.70 5.25 24.29
N THR A 84 3.96 6.42 24.90
CA THR A 84 2.97 7.13 25.73
C THR A 84 1.60 7.30 25.05
N PRO A 85 1.50 7.67 23.76
CA PRO A 85 0.19 7.73 23.08
C PRO A 85 -0.50 6.37 22.96
N ILE A 86 0.27 5.29 22.73
CA ILE A 86 -0.24 3.91 22.69
C ILE A 86 -0.77 3.54 24.08
N ILE A 87 0.03 3.75 25.13
CA ILE A 87 -0.32 3.42 26.52
C ILE A 87 -1.60 4.13 26.94
N ARG A 88 -1.77 5.42 26.61
CA ARG A 88 -3.00 6.18 26.92
C ARG A 88 -4.24 5.54 26.30
N LYS A 89 -4.19 5.18 25.01
CA LYS A 89 -5.30 4.51 24.32
C LYS A 89 -5.58 3.13 24.92
N LEU A 90 -4.54 2.33 25.15
CA LEU A 90 -4.68 1.02 25.78
C LEU A 90 -5.27 1.11 27.19
N LEU A 91 -4.94 2.16 27.96
CA LEU A 91 -5.49 2.35 29.29
C LEU A 91 -6.99 2.62 29.26
N VAL A 92 -7.46 3.45 28.33
CA VAL A 92 -8.90 3.70 28.13
C VAL A 92 -9.60 2.39 27.77
N LEU A 93 -9.07 1.63 26.81
CA LEU A 93 -9.65 0.36 26.35
C LEU A 93 -9.64 -0.72 27.44
N ALA A 94 -8.58 -0.78 28.26
CA ALA A 94 -8.46 -1.71 29.37
C ALA A 94 -9.38 -1.36 30.55
N SER A 95 -9.64 -0.07 30.77
CA SER A 95 -10.42 0.43 31.91
C SER A 95 -11.91 0.62 31.59
N ASN A 96 -12.28 0.81 30.32
CA ASN A 96 -13.65 1.07 29.91
C ASN A 96 -14.13 0.03 28.86
N PRO A 97 -14.73 -1.09 29.31
CA PRO A 97 -15.26 -2.12 28.42
C PRO A 97 -16.34 -1.62 27.46
N TRP A 98 -17.13 -0.61 27.86
CA TRP A 98 -18.16 -0.03 26.99
C TRP A 98 -17.53 0.69 25.79
N ILE A 99 -16.52 1.54 26.01
CA ILE A 99 -15.77 2.17 24.90
C ILE A 99 -15.12 1.09 24.04
N ALA A 100 -14.44 0.12 24.65
CA ALA A 100 -13.76 -0.95 23.93
C ALA A 100 -14.70 -1.79 23.05
N SER A 101 -15.96 -1.99 23.47
CA SER A 101 -16.97 -2.71 22.68
C SER A 101 -17.44 -1.99 21.41
N HIS A 102 -17.13 -0.69 21.25
CA HIS A 102 -17.45 0.06 20.03
C HIS A 102 -16.30 0.09 19.02
N VAL A 103 -15.14 -0.49 19.36
CA VAL A 103 -14.00 -0.55 18.44
C VAL A 103 -14.23 -1.66 17.42
N HIS A 104 -14.23 -1.31 16.14
CA HIS A 104 -14.46 -2.23 15.01
C HIS A 104 -13.18 -2.49 14.21
N THR A 105 -12.36 -1.45 14.06
CA THR A 105 -11.05 -1.53 13.40
C THR A 105 -9.96 -1.13 14.38
N LEU A 106 -8.94 -1.97 14.51
CA LEU A 106 -7.72 -1.63 15.22
C LEU A 106 -6.54 -1.61 14.25
N THR A 107 -5.82 -0.49 14.24
CA THR A 107 -4.60 -0.31 13.45
C THR A 107 -3.43 -0.06 14.38
N HIS A 108 -2.35 -0.83 14.27
CA HIS A 108 -1.07 -0.50 14.88
C HIS A 108 -0.06 -0.11 13.80
N ARG A 109 0.69 0.97 14.02
CA ARG A 109 1.83 1.36 13.19
C ARG A 109 2.88 2.13 13.96
N CYS A 110 4.10 2.10 13.47
CA CYS A 110 5.13 3.07 13.85
C CYS A 110 4.80 4.47 13.30
N HIS A 111 5.30 5.49 13.99
CA HIS A 111 5.22 6.89 13.57
C HIS A 111 6.19 7.19 12.41
N PHE A 112 7.30 6.46 12.31
CA PHE A 112 8.18 6.52 11.15
C PHE A 112 7.48 6.00 9.88
N PRO A 113 7.80 6.59 8.71
CA PRO A 113 7.35 6.03 7.45
C PRO A 113 7.90 4.61 7.25
N PRO A 114 7.13 3.73 6.57
CA PRO A 114 7.64 2.46 6.08
C PRO A 114 8.90 2.66 5.23
N PRO A 115 9.80 1.66 5.18
CA PRO A 115 11.06 1.77 4.46
C PRO A 115 10.89 1.82 2.94
N ALA A 116 11.92 2.36 2.26
CA ALA A 116 12.03 2.30 0.81
C ALA A 116 12.01 0.84 0.32
N ILE A 117 11.34 0.63 -0.82
CA ILE A 117 10.98 -0.70 -1.30
C ILE A 117 12.17 -1.47 -1.86
N PHE A 118 12.97 -0.82 -2.69
CA PHE A 118 13.94 -1.51 -3.54
C PHE A 118 15.28 -1.72 -2.83
N TYR A 119 15.73 -0.72 -2.06
CA TYR A 119 17.04 -0.74 -1.42
C TYR A 119 16.98 -1.13 0.06
N GLU A 120 15.95 -0.68 0.79
CA GLU A 120 15.90 -0.85 2.25
C GLU A 120 15.17 -2.12 2.65
N LEU A 121 13.97 -2.38 2.10
CA LEU A 121 13.15 -3.53 2.49
C LEU A 121 13.89 -4.88 2.49
N PRO A 122 14.74 -5.22 1.50
CA PRO A 122 15.48 -6.49 1.52
C PRO A 122 16.52 -6.58 2.66
N ARG A 123 16.98 -5.44 3.15
CA ARG A 123 17.99 -5.30 4.20
C ARG A 123 17.39 -5.24 5.60
N ILE A 124 16.08 -5.12 5.73
CA ILE A 124 15.41 -4.86 7.02
C ILE A 124 15.02 -6.13 7.76
N ASN A 125 15.19 -6.10 9.09
CA ASN A 125 14.60 -7.03 10.03
C ASN A 125 13.45 -6.34 10.79
N PHE A 126 12.26 -6.96 10.82
CA PHE A 126 11.09 -6.45 11.54
C PHE A 126 10.94 -7.07 12.95
N GLN A 127 12.03 -7.59 13.53
CA GLN A 127 12.07 -8.21 14.87
C GLN A 127 12.74 -7.31 15.92
N GLY A 128 12.52 -6.00 15.86
CA GLY A 128 13.10 -5.07 16.82
C GLY A 128 12.67 -5.38 18.25
N ARG A 129 13.60 -5.96 19.03
CA ARG A 129 13.30 -6.56 20.34
C ARG A 129 13.03 -5.53 21.43
N THR A 130 13.60 -4.35 21.30
CA THR A 130 13.55 -3.27 22.29
C THR A 130 12.34 -2.36 22.12
N LEU A 131 11.74 -2.34 20.92
CA LEU A 131 10.56 -1.53 20.62
C LEU A 131 9.33 -2.07 21.35
N SER A 132 8.68 -1.20 22.12
CA SER A 132 7.53 -1.52 22.97
C SER A 132 7.71 -2.79 23.83
N HIS A 133 8.91 -2.97 24.37
CA HIS A 133 9.29 -4.14 25.17
C HIS A 133 8.84 -4.06 26.64
N ASP A 134 8.31 -2.92 27.10
CA ASP A 134 7.86 -2.78 28.49
C ASP A 134 6.75 -3.80 28.80
N ILE A 135 7.04 -4.71 29.75
CA ILE A 135 6.11 -5.77 30.15
C ILE A 135 4.77 -5.21 30.65
N ARG A 136 4.77 -4.01 31.26
CA ARG A 136 3.57 -3.34 31.74
C ARG A 136 2.69 -2.89 30.57
N THR A 137 3.30 -2.42 29.48
CA THR A 137 2.59 -2.11 28.23
C THR A 137 1.95 -3.36 27.63
N LEU A 138 2.67 -4.49 27.62
CA LEU A 138 2.12 -5.77 27.12
C LEU A 138 0.99 -6.32 27.99
N HIS A 139 1.09 -6.17 29.32
CA HIS A 139 0.02 -6.49 30.25
C HIS A 139 -1.22 -5.62 30.02
N LEU A 140 -1.03 -4.32 29.84
CA LEU A 140 -2.10 -3.39 29.53
C LEU A 140 -2.77 -3.73 28.20
N LEU A 141 -1.98 -4.06 27.17
CA LEU A 141 -2.45 -4.53 25.88
C LEU A 141 -3.30 -5.78 26.02
N ALA A 142 -2.83 -6.79 26.76
CA ALA A 142 -3.57 -8.02 27.00
C ALA A 142 -4.93 -7.74 27.64
N LYS A 143 -4.98 -6.83 28.62
CA LYS A 143 -6.23 -6.43 29.26
C LYS A 143 -7.16 -5.67 28.32
N ALA A 144 -6.62 -4.78 27.49
CA ALA A 144 -7.39 -4.08 26.47
C ALA A 144 -8.00 -5.08 25.46
N CYS A 145 -7.22 -6.05 24.97
CA CYS A 145 -7.69 -7.10 24.04
C CYS A 145 -8.89 -7.88 24.59
N GLN A 146 -8.94 -8.18 25.89
CA GLN A 146 -10.09 -8.87 26.51
C GLN A 146 -11.39 -8.05 26.43
N ASN A 147 -11.29 -6.72 26.48
CA ASN A 147 -12.46 -5.84 26.41
C ASN A 147 -12.87 -5.52 24.97
N LEU A 148 -11.93 -5.64 24.03
CA LEU A 148 -12.15 -5.45 22.60
C LEU A 148 -12.93 -6.65 22.04
N THR A 149 -14.25 -6.59 22.10
CA THR A 149 -15.18 -7.69 21.75
C THR A 149 -15.82 -7.57 20.37
N SER A 150 -15.76 -6.38 19.75
CA SER A 150 -16.42 -6.08 18.47
C SER A 150 -15.46 -5.86 17.29
N ILE A 151 -14.15 -6.07 17.48
CA ILE A 151 -13.17 -5.91 16.41
C ILE A 151 -13.45 -6.97 15.34
N HIS A 152 -13.52 -6.52 14.09
CA HIS A 152 -13.53 -7.42 12.93
C HIS A 152 -12.35 -7.20 11.99
N THR A 153 -11.60 -6.10 12.14
CA THR A 153 -10.46 -5.76 11.30
C THR A 153 -9.23 -5.43 12.15
N LEU A 154 -8.17 -6.21 11.99
CA LEU A 154 -6.84 -5.93 12.54
C LEU A 154 -5.88 -5.53 11.42
N ARG A 155 -5.25 -4.36 11.56
CA ARG A 155 -4.25 -3.83 10.63
C ARG A 155 -2.95 -3.57 11.38
N ILE A 156 -1.84 -4.07 10.84
CA ILE A 156 -0.51 -3.77 11.37
C ILE A 156 0.34 -3.30 10.21
N ILE A 157 0.82 -2.06 10.29
CA ILE A 157 1.62 -1.43 9.23
C ILE A 157 2.90 -0.91 9.85
N PHE A 158 4.03 -1.49 9.48
CA PHE A 158 5.31 -1.13 10.08
C PHE A 158 5.25 -1.16 11.61
N GLY A 159 4.63 -2.23 12.15
CA GLY A 159 4.34 -2.36 13.57
C GLY A 159 5.53 -2.90 14.37
N HIS A 160 5.61 -2.50 15.64
CA HIS A 160 6.62 -2.98 16.58
C HIS A 160 6.41 -4.47 16.85
N TRP A 161 7.49 -5.24 16.90
CA TRP A 161 7.40 -6.71 16.97
C TRP A 161 6.66 -7.20 18.23
N ASN A 162 6.93 -6.61 19.40
CA ASN A 162 6.29 -6.99 20.66
C ASN A 162 4.78 -6.69 20.66
N LEU A 163 4.37 -5.51 20.20
CA LEU A 163 2.94 -5.16 20.05
C LEU A 163 2.25 -6.01 19.00
N THR A 164 2.94 -6.31 17.89
CA THR A 164 2.41 -7.19 16.83
C THR A 164 2.09 -8.58 17.36
N ARG A 165 3.03 -9.21 18.07
CA ARG A 165 2.82 -10.51 18.74
C ARG A 165 1.67 -10.44 19.73
N GLY A 166 1.62 -9.37 20.53
CA GLY A 166 0.60 -9.23 21.56
C GLY A 166 -0.81 -8.99 21.04
N LEU A 167 -0.94 -8.23 19.96
CA LEU A 167 -2.21 -8.03 19.26
C LEU A 167 -2.69 -9.32 18.61
N LEU A 168 -1.82 -10.06 17.92
CA LEU A 168 -2.18 -11.35 17.32
C LEU A 168 -2.61 -12.34 18.38
N THR A 169 -1.82 -12.50 19.45
CA THR A 169 -2.13 -13.45 20.53
C THR A 169 -3.37 -13.05 21.30
N GLY A 170 -3.52 -11.77 21.63
CA GLY A 170 -4.65 -11.28 22.44
C GLY A 170 -5.98 -11.27 21.68
N LEU A 171 -5.99 -10.95 20.38
CA LEU A 171 -7.22 -10.83 19.61
C LEU A 171 -7.61 -12.10 18.88
N LEU A 172 -6.64 -12.92 18.45
CA LEU A 172 -6.93 -14.22 17.83
C LEU A 172 -7.03 -15.32 18.89
N GLY A 173 -6.28 -15.24 19.98
CA GLY A 173 -6.18 -16.29 20.99
C GLY A 173 -7.25 -16.28 22.07
N ASP A 174 -8.06 -15.22 22.19
CA ASP A 174 -9.09 -15.10 23.23
C ASP A 174 -10.42 -15.75 22.77
N PRO A 175 -10.86 -16.86 23.40
CA PRO A 175 -12.11 -17.53 23.03
C PRO A 175 -13.37 -16.71 23.34
N LYS A 176 -13.28 -15.70 24.20
CA LYS A 176 -14.36 -14.73 24.46
C LYS A 176 -14.17 -13.42 23.70
N GLY A 177 -13.06 -13.31 22.96
CA GLY A 177 -12.63 -12.10 22.28
C GLY A 177 -13.36 -11.87 20.95
N SER A 178 -12.88 -10.84 20.27
CA SER A 178 -13.36 -10.40 18.96
C SER A 178 -13.26 -11.45 17.87
N ILE A 179 -14.18 -11.40 16.92
CA ILE A 179 -14.16 -12.25 15.73
C ILE A 179 -13.48 -11.51 14.58
N ILE A 180 -12.19 -11.75 14.41
CA ILE A 180 -11.41 -11.13 13.34
C ILE A 180 -11.82 -11.71 11.98
N ARG A 181 -12.32 -10.85 11.08
CA ARG A 181 -12.70 -11.17 9.70
C ARG A 181 -11.64 -10.73 8.69
N HIS A 182 -10.86 -9.71 9.03
CA HIS A 182 -9.85 -9.12 8.15
C HIS A 182 -8.53 -8.97 8.92
N LEU A 183 -7.48 -9.65 8.45
CA LEU A 183 -6.14 -9.59 9.02
C LEU A 183 -5.16 -9.06 7.97
N TRP A 184 -4.70 -7.82 8.16
CA TRP A 184 -3.83 -7.12 7.21
C TRP A 184 -2.50 -6.74 7.85
N LEU A 185 -1.42 -7.34 7.37
CA LEU A 185 -0.08 -7.20 7.91
C LEU A 185 0.85 -6.65 6.81
N GLU A 186 1.51 -5.53 7.08
CA GLU A 186 2.39 -4.83 6.14
C GLU A 186 3.68 -4.38 6.83
N ASN A 187 4.87 -4.70 6.27
CA ASN A 187 6.18 -4.34 6.83
C ASN A 187 6.35 -4.71 8.33
N CYS A 188 5.93 -5.90 8.76
CA CYS A 188 6.04 -6.34 10.16
C CYS A 188 6.46 -7.81 10.23
N SER A 189 6.66 -8.34 11.44
CA SER A 189 7.04 -9.74 11.67
C SER A 189 5.96 -10.50 12.43
N ILE A 190 5.65 -11.72 11.97
CA ILE A 190 4.79 -12.70 12.66
C ILE A 190 5.61 -13.80 13.37
N ALA A 191 6.92 -13.56 13.50
CA ALA A 191 7.84 -14.43 14.20
C ALA A 191 7.59 -14.41 15.71
N GLY A 192 8.09 -15.44 16.40
CA GLY A 192 8.13 -15.53 17.84
C GLY A 192 6.82 -15.87 18.53
N ILE A 193 5.85 -16.44 17.82
CA ILE A 193 4.64 -17.00 18.41
C ILE A 193 4.90 -18.50 18.64
N SER A 194 4.73 -18.96 19.88
CA SER A 194 4.96 -20.37 20.22
C SER A 194 3.81 -21.24 19.69
N GLN A 195 4.08 -22.52 19.44
CA GLN A 195 3.06 -23.45 18.93
C GLN A 195 1.84 -23.55 19.86
N LYS A 196 2.05 -23.46 21.18
CA LYS A 196 0.97 -23.45 22.18
C LYS A 196 0.03 -22.25 21.99
N LEU A 197 0.58 -21.08 21.69
CA LEU A 197 -0.22 -19.87 21.45
C LEU A 197 -0.89 -19.90 20.07
N LEU A 198 -0.22 -20.45 19.05
CA LEU A 198 -0.85 -20.62 17.74
C LEU A 198 -2.11 -21.48 17.84
N GLN A 199 -2.06 -22.58 18.59
CA GLN A 199 -3.21 -23.46 18.81
C GLN A 199 -4.42 -22.78 19.47
N SER A 200 -4.26 -21.62 20.12
CA SER A 200 -5.38 -20.89 20.70
C SER A 200 -6.09 -19.96 19.70
N PHE A 201 -5.56 -19.77 18.49
CA PHE A 201 -6.10 -18.80 17.53
C PHE A 201 -7.47 -19.23 16.98
N ASP A 202 -8.49 -18.37 17.07
CA ASP A 202 -9.76 -18.52 16.37
C ASP A 202 -9.72 -17.85 14.98
N LEU A 203 -9.49 -18.68 13.97
CA LEU A 203 -9.35 -18.26 12.57
C LEU A 203 -10.55 -18.67 11.70
N ARG A 204 -11.56 -19.32 12.29
CA ARG A 204 -12.68 -19.97 11.56
C ARG A 204 -13.60 -19.00 10.83
N LYS A 205 -13.49 -17.70 11.12
CA LYS A 205 -14.31 -16.63 10.53
C LYS A 205 -13.46 -15.61 9.77
N LEU A 206 -12.16 -15.87 9.59
CA LEU A 206 -11.28 -15.02 8.82
C LEU A 206 -11.67 -15.09 7.34
N LYS A 207 -12.09 -13.96 6.78
CA LYS A 207 -12.54 -13.83 5.38
C LYS A 207 -11.45 -13.28 4.47
N SER A 208 -10.58 -12.41 4.99
CA SER A 208 -9.53 -11.74 4.24
C SER A 208 -8.20 -11.81 4.97
N LEU A 209 -7.21 -12.42 4.33
CA LEU A 209 -5.82 -12.38 4.76
C LEU A 209 -5.02 -11.57 3.73
N ARG A 210 -4.31 -10.55 4.22
CA ARG A 210 -3.38 -9.76 3.41
C ARG A 210 -2.04 -9.66 4.10
N LEU A 211 -1.02 -10.20 3.47
CA LEU A 211 0.37 -10.09 3.89
C LEU A 211 1.13 -9.31 2.83
N ARG A 212 1.80 -8.23 3.25
CA ARG A 212 2.52 -7.36 2.33
C ARG A 212 3.91 -7.02 2.86
N ARG A 213 4.95 -7.11 2.03
CA ARG A 213 6.32 -6.72 2.40
C ARG A 213 6.77 -7.38 3.71
N LEU A 214 6.44 -8.67 3.86
CA LEU A 214 6.61 -9.43 5.09
C LEU A 214 7.55 -10.59 4.78
N PRO A 215 8.81 -10.57 5.23
CA PRO A 215 9.81 -11.52 4.76
C PRO A 215 9.65 -12.86 5.49
N LEU A 216 8.83 -13.76 4.92
CA LEU A 216 8.49 -15.07 5.50
C LEU A 216 9.67 -16.04 5.56
N LEU A 217 10.67 -15.85 4.71
CA LEU A 217 11.85 -16.72 4.59
C LEU A 217 13.14 -16.01 5.03
N ALA A 218 13.03 -14.88 5.75
CA ALA A 218 14.20 -14.12 6.21
C ALA A 218 15.18 -14.94 7.07
N ASN A 219 14.65 -15.93 7.80
CA ASN A 219 15.35 -16.72 8.80
C ASN A 219 15.57 -18.18 8.36
N ALA A 220 15.12 -18.55 7.17
CA ALA A 220 15.32 -19.89 6.63
C ALA A 220 16.83 -20.19 6.57
N GLY A 221 17.25 -21.29 7.23
CA GLY A 221 18.64 -21.72 7.33
C GLY A 221 19.47 -21.15 8.50
N ARG A 222 18.83 -20.49 9.48
CA ARG A 222 19.54 -20.03 10.69
C ARG A 222 19.68 -21.15 11.73
N PHE A 223 20.90 -21.65 11.89
CA PHE A 223 21.33 -22.39 13.09
C PHE A 223 22.21 -21.55 14.02
N ASP A 224 22.68 -20.37 13.60
CA ASP A 224 23.58 -19.53 14.39
C ASP A 224 23.06 -18.10 14.57
N SER A 225 22.98 -17.68 15.84
CA SER A 225 22.58 -16.35 16.29
C SER A 225 23.47 -15.21 15.78
N GLN A 226 24.70 -15.50 15.34
CA GLN A 226 25.67 -14.48 14.89
C GLN A 226 25.43 -13.93 13.47
N GLU A 227 24.72 -14.62 12.59
CA GLU A 227 24.45 -14.12 11.23
C GLU A 227 23.11 -13.36 11.11
N VAL A 228 22.34 -13.27 12.19
CA VAL A 228 21.15 -12.40 12.24
C VAL A 228 21.50 -10.93 11.93
N TYR A 229 22.75 -10.57 12.23
CA TYR A 229 23.33 -9.24 12.18
C TYR A 229 23.86 -8.80 10.80
N THR A 230 23.78 -9.64 9.75
CA THR A 230 24.30 -9.30 8.40
C THR A 230 23.26 -8.68 7.47
N ARG A 231 21.95 -8.76 7.78
CA ARG A 231 20.95 -7.86 7.19
C ARG A 231 21.04 -6.54 7.96
N GLY A 232 21.28 -5.43 7.25
CA GLY A 232 21.59 -4.14 7.86
C GLY A 232 20.65 -3.79 9.03
N PRO A 233 21.18 -3.22 10.14
CA PRO A 233 20.36 -2.89 11.29
C PRO A 233 19.29 -1.86 10.89
N PHE A 234 18.00 -2.18 11.07
CA PHE A 234 16.94 -1.15 11.17
C PHE A 234 16.78 -0.77 12.66
N PRO A 235 16.10 0.32 13.04
CA PRO A 235 16.26 0.95 14.34
C PRO A 235 15.69 0.08 15.47
N ASP A 236 16.56 -0.78 15.98
CA ASP A 236 16.28 -1.67 17.09
C ASP A 236 16.50 -0.94 18.43
N TRP A 237 16.33 0.39 18.50
CA TRP A 237 16.69 1.12 19.72
C TRP A 237 15.96 2.45 20.03
N ARG A 238 15.89 2.76 21.33
CA ARG A 238 15.33 3.97 21.99
C ARG A 238 16.39 4.99 22.49
N THR A 239 17.61 5.03 21.93
CA THR A 239 18.71 5.91 22.39
C THR A 239 19.71 6.30 21.30
N GLY A 240 20.11 7.58 21.29
CA GLY A 240 20.99 8.19 20.29
C GLY A 240 22.49 8.06 20.55
N ARG A 241 23.09 6.89 20.25
CA ARG A 241 24.58 6.79 20.17
C ARG A 241 25.13 6.44 18.79
N ALA A 242 24.33 5.90 17.89
CA ALA A 242 24.69 5.68 16.49
C ALA A 242 23.46 5.98 15.62
N PHE A 243 23.61 6.90 14.68
CA PHE A 243 22.58 7.25 13.73
C PHE A 243 22.96 6.67 12.36
N GLU A 244 21.99 6.09 11.69
CA GLU A 244 22.11 5.73 10.28
C GLU A 244 21.04 6.47 9.50
N THR A 245 21.45 7.04 8.37
CA THR A 245 20.55 7.64 7.40
C THR A 245 19.98 6.53 6.53
N ARG A 246 18.66 6.39 6.54
CA ARG A 246 17.92 5.36 5.81
C ARG A 246 16.92 5.99 4.87
N GLN A 247 16.67 5.36 3.73
CA GLN A 247 15.66 5.84 2.79
C GLN A 247 14.25 5.45 3.27
N ASP A 248 13.35 6.42 3.28
CA ASP A 248 11.96 6.14 3.57
C ASP A 248 11.15 5.86 2.30
N GLY A 249 9.98 5.24 2.47
CA GLY A 249 9.05 4.98 1.37
C GLY A 249 8.33 6.24 0.87
N ARG A 250 8.68 7.44 1.35
CA ARG A 250 8.20 8.75 0.88
C ARG A 250 9.24 9.45 0.00
N GLY A 251 10.40 8.84 -0.23
CA GLY A 251 11.51 9.39 -1.02
C GLY A 251 12.34 10.44 -0.30
N GLY A 252 12.19 10.54 1.02
CA GLY A 252 13.08 11.27 1.90
C GLY A 252 14.04 10.31 2.62
N VAL A 253 14.73 10.86 3.61
CA VAL A 253 15.58 10.11 4.52
C VAL A 253 15.13 10.25 5.96
N ILE A 254 15.28 9.17 6.71
CA ILE A 254 15.12 9.17 8.16
C ILE A 254 16.50 8.93 8.75
N ASN A 255 16.89 9.81 9.67
CA ASN A 255 18.00 9.55 10.58
C ASN A 255 17.43 8.86 11.80
N THR A 256 17.84 7.62 12.04
CA THR A 256 17.32 6.81 13.14
C THR A 256 18.42 6.07 13.87
N SER A 257 18.16 5.74 15.15
CA SER A 257 19.11 5.07 16.01
C SER A 257 19.21 3.59 15.66
N THR A 258 20.41 3.07 15.34
CA THR A 258 20.60 1.66 14.96
C THR A 258 21.37 0.85 16.00
N GLU A 259 21.19 -0.47 16.00
CA GLU A 259 21.96 -1.38 16.86
C GLU A 259 23.36 -1.62 16.28
N LEU A 260 24.39 -1.21 17.03
CA LEU A 260 25.79 -1.55 16.77
C LEU A 260 26.35 -2.35 17.97
N PHE A 261 25.98 -3.61 18.20
CA PHE A 261 26.54 -4.34 19.35
C PHE A 261 26.86 -5.83 19.15
N ARG A 262 28.00 -6.24 19.73
CA ARG A 262 28.44 -7.63 19.94
C ARG A 262 27.65 -8.23 21.12
N HIS A 263 27.18 -9.46 20.97
CA HIS A 263 26.30 -10.25 21.86
C HIS A 263 26.42 -10.09 23.39
N GLN A 264 27.58 -9.69 23.94
CA GLN A 264 27.84 -9.61 25.38
C GLN A 264 27.41 -8.29 26.05
N GLU A 265 27.26 -7.19 25.31
CA GLU A 265 26.87 -5.88 25.89
C GLU A 265 25.35 -5.67 26.02
N ALA A 266 24.54 -6.49 25.33
CA ALA A 266 23.08 -6.39 25.32
C ALA A 266 22.43 -6.74 26.67
N LEU A 267 22.96 -7.74 27.39
CA LEU A 267 22.46 -8.18 28.71
C LEU A 267 22.61 -7.08 29.77
N ILE A 268 23.76 -6.39 29.77
CA ILE A 268 24.07 -5.34 30.75
C ILE A 268 23.26 -4.06 30.45
N ARG A 269 22.99 -3.74 29.19
CA ARG A 269 22.21 -2.56 28.82
C ARG A 269 20.70 -2.75 28.95
N ASN A 270 20.16 -3.95 28.71
CA ASN A 270 18.77 -4.26 29.03
C ASN A 270 18.47 -3.89 30.49
N LEU A 271 19.38 -4.23 31.42
CA LEU A 271 19.32 -3.85 32.85
C LEU A 271 19.32 -2.33 33.12
N ILE A 272 19.96 -1.51 32.27
CA ILE A 272 20.02 -0.04 32.42
C ILE A 272 18.75 0.62 31.86
N ILE A 273 18.20 0.10 30.76
CA ILE A 273 16.97 0.60 30.12
C ILE A 273 15.76 0.45 31.06
N TYR A 274 15.71 -0.61 31.87
CA TYR A 274 14.67 -0.80 32.90
C TYR A 274 14.53 0.40 33.86
N LYS A 275 15.55 1.24 33.99
CA LYS A 275 15.52 2.44 34.85
C LYS A 275 15.04 3.73 34.15
N GLN A 276 14.92 3.74 32.82
CA GLN A 276 14.55 4.93 32.03
C GLN A 276 13.13 4.87 31.45
N LEU A 277 12.40 3.77 31.68
CA LEU A 277 11.02 3.63 31.23
C LEU A 277 10.10 4.69 31.87
N PRO A 278 9.07 5.19 31.15
CA PRO A 278 8.10 6.10 31.73
C PRO A 278 7.49 5.50 32.99
N ASP A 279 7.32 6.33 34.01
CA ASP A 279 6.63 5.96 35.24
C ASP A 279 5.14 5.72 34.93
N LEU A 280 4.81 4.51 34.44
CA LEU A 280 3.44 4.09 34.19
C LEU A 280 2.58 4.23 35.46
N GLY A 281 3.17 4.06 36.64
CA GLY A 281 2.50 4.27 37.92
C GLY A 281 2.13 5.74 38.12
N GLY A 282 3.03 6.65 37.80
CA GLY A 282 2.82 8.10 37.76
C GLY A 282 1.83 8.55 36.69
N LEU A 283 1.88 7.97 35.48
CA LEU A 283 0.92 8.25 34.40
C LEU A 283 -0.50 7.77 34.76
N ILE A 284 -0.63 6.58 35.35
CA ILE A 284 -1.92 6.09 35.85
C ILE A 284 -2.41 6.98 36.99
N SER A 285 -1.52 7.40 37.89
CA SER A 285 -1.87 8.28 39.01
C SER A 285 -2.27 9.69 38.54
N SER A 286 -1.64 10.24 37.50
CA SER A 286 -2.00 11.55 36.93
C SER A 286 -3.33 11.49 36.18
N ILE A 287 -3.62 10.39 35.49
CA ILE A 287 -4.93 10.15 34.86
C ILE A 287 -6.01 9.98 35.94
N GLN A 288 -5.72 9.29 37.06
CA GLN A 288 -6.63 9.12 38.20
C GLN A 288 -6.95 10.42 38.96
N GLN A 289 -6.03 11.40 38.97
CA GLN A 289 -6.25 12.70 39.60
C GLN A 289 -7.37 13.52 38.92
N GLY A 290 -7.72 13.20 37.67
CA GLY A 290 -8.81 13.82 36.93
C GLY A 290 -10.15 13.05 36.94
N LEU A 291 -10.24 11.89 37.60
CA LEU A 291 -11.39 10.98 37.54
C LEU A 291 -12.23 10.99 38.83
N SER A 292 -13.55 10.78 38.68
CA SER A 292 -14.51 10.63 39.80
C SER A 292 -14.29 9.33 40.58
N ASP A 293 -14.84 9.20 41.79
CA ASP A 293 -14.65 8.00 42.62
C ASP A 293 -15.24 6.71 42.01
N GLU A 294 -16.28 6.82 41.16
CA GLU A 294 -16.85 5.69 40.43
C GLU A 294 -15.94 5.23 39.28
N ASP A 295 -15.25 6.16 38.60
CA ASP A 295 -14.29 5.91 37.52
C ASP A 295 -12.94 5.36 38.00
N ARG A 296 -12.66 5.42 39.31
CA ARG A 296 -11.43 4.91 39.92
C ARG A 296 -11.42 3.38 40.08
N SER A 297 -12.57 2.74 40.17
CA SER A 297 -12.67 1.28 40.37
C SER A 297 -12.06 0.47 39.20
N PRO A 298 -12.38 0.74 37.93
CA PRO A 298 -11.78 0.03 36.79
C PRO A 298 -10.28 0.28 36.65
N THR A 299 -9.81 1.51 36.89
CA THR A 299 -8.37 1.87 36.81
C THR A 299 -7.54 1.22 37.93
N ASN A 300 -8.13 1.00 39.12
CA ASN A 300 -7.50 0.26 40.21
C ASN A 300 -7.27 -1.23 39.85
N SER A 301 -8.18 -1.85 39.09
CA SER A 301 -8.01 -3.23 38.60
C SER A 301 -6.82 -3.36 37.64
N VAL A 302 -6.62 -2.36 36.77
CA VAL A 302 -5.47 -2.29 35.87
C VAL A 302 -4.17 -2.09 36.66
N LYS A 303 -4.18 -1.22 37.68
CA LYS A 303 -3.01 -0.99 38.54
C LYS A 303 -2.54 -2.26 39.24
N GLN A 304 -3.46 -3.07 39.77
CA GLN A 304 -3.12 -4.37 40.38
C GLN A 304 -2.51 -5.35 39.38
N LEU A 305 -3.00 -5.37 38.15
CA LEU A 305 -2.52 -6.25 37.08
C LEU A 305 -1.08 -5.93 36.64
N LEU A 306 -0.69 -4.64 36.65
CA LEU A 306 0.67 -4.21 36.32
C LEU A 306 1.73 -4.64 37.35
N HIS A 307 1.32 -4.97 38.58
CA HIS A 307 2.21 -5.45 39.64
C HIS A 307 2.37 -6.99 39.67
N SER A 308 1.67 -7.71 38.79
CA SER A 308 1.74 -9.18 38.73
C SER A 308 2.86 -9.66 37.80
N ASN A 309 3.64 -10.65 38.23
CA ASN A 309 4.68 -11.30 37.42
C ASN A 309 4.05 -12.41 36.57
N HIS A 310 3.78 -12.17 35.28
CA HIS A 310 3.30 -13.20 34.35
C HIS A 310 4.43 -13.66 33.41
N PRO A 311 4.69 -14.98 33.29
CA PRO A 311 5.80 -15.51 32.49
C PRO A 311 5.52 -15.65 30.98
N ASP A 312 4.30 -15.36 30.50
CA ASP A 312 3.85 -15.77 29.16
C ASP A 312 4.40 -14.91 28.00
N TRP A 313 5.06 -13.79 28.29
CA TRP A 313 5.55 -12.84 27.27
C TRP A 313 7.02 -13.00 26.90
N ALA A 314 7.71 -14.02 27.43
CA ALA A 314 9.10 -14.28 27.07
C ALA A 314 9.22 -14.43 25.53
N PRO A 315 10.06 -13.62 24.86
CA PRO A 315 10.26 -13.74 23.42
C PRO A 315 10.88 -15.11 23.11
N THR A 316 10.21 -15.89 22.29
CA THR A 316 10.79 -17.08 21.66
C THR A 316 11.23 -16.70 20.26
N ASP A 317 12.44 -17.06 19.84
CA ASP A 317 12.91 -16.80 18.48
C ASP A 317 12.41 -17.89 17.52
N THR A 318 11.10 -17.92 17.26
CA THR A 318 10.51 -18.84 16.28
C THR A 318 10.42 -18.20 14.90
N ASP A 319 10.63 -19.01 13.85
CA ASP A 319 10.49 -18.60 12.45
C ASP A 319 9.05 -18.09 12.17
N PRO A 320 8.85 -17.05 11.33
CA PRO A 320 7.52 -16.63 10.88
C PRO A 320 6.75 -17.70 10.07
N PHE A 321 7.44 -18.65 9.44
CA PHE A 321 6.83 -19.63 8.52
C PHE A 321 5.79 -20.57 9.18
N PRO A 322 6.05 -21.21 10.34
CA PRO A 322 5.02 -21.98 11.06
C PRO A 322 3.76 -21.17 11.39
N THR A 323 3.91 -19.91 11.81
CA THR A 323 2.78 -19.01 12.07
C THR A 323 1.96 -18.77 10.80
N PHE A 324 2.63 -18.51 9.68
CA PHE A 324 1.98 -18.32 8.38
C PHE A 324 1.17 -19.54 7.94
N MET A 325 1.78 -20.73 7.96
CA MET A 325 1.09 -21.97 7.58
C MET A 325 -0.08 -22.28 8.50
N HIS A 326 0.08 -22.08 9.81
CA HIS A 326 -1.00 -22.26 10.78
C HIS A 326 -2.19 -21.36 10.46
N ILE A 327 -1.95 -20.08 10.17
CA ILE A 327 -3.00 -19.12 9.81
C ILE A 327 -3.75 -19.60 8.56
N LEU A 328 -3.05 -20.04 7.52
CA LEU A 328 -3.68 -20.52 6.28
C LEU A 328 -4.52 -21.78 6.50
N GLU A 329 -3.97 -22.78 7.17
CA GLU A 329 -4.64 -24.06 7.44
C GLU A 329 -5.95 -23.86 8.22
N HIS A 330 -5.93 -23.03 9.26
CA HIS A 330 -7.06 -22.85 10.18
C HIS A 330 -8.06 -21.80 9.71
N SER A 331 -7.75 -21.03 8.66
CA SER A 331 -8.68 -20.10 8.00
C SER A 331 -9.20 -20.61 6.65
N ALA A 332 -8.71 -21.75 6.17
CA ALA A 332 -9.00 -22.23 4.81
C ALA A 332 -10.50 -22.33 4.51
N ALA A 333 -11.29 -22.80 5.49
CA ALA A 333 -12.73 -22.99 5.35
C ALA A 333 -13.55 -21.69 5.26
N SER A 334 -12.99 -20.53 5.60
CA SER A 334 -13.71 -19.24 5.64
C SER A 334 -13.13 -18.16 4.72
N LEU A 335 -11.89 -18.31 4.26
CA LEU A 335 -11.23 -17.32 3.43
C LEU A 335 -11.96 -17.13 2.10
N THR A 336 -12.24 -15.86 1.79
CA THR A 336 -12.75 -15.40 0.49
C THR A 336 -11.68 -14.66 -0.31
N SER A 337 -10.64 -14.14 0.36
CA SER A 337 -9.56 -13.35 -0.25
C SER A 337 -8.22 -13.64 0.42
N LEU A 338 -7.24 -14.09 -0.38
CA LEU A 338 -5.86 -14.32 0.02
C LEU A 338 -4.93 -13.45 -0.83
N ASN A 339 -4.27 -12.48 -0.20
CA ASN A 339 -3.36 -11.56 -0.87
C ASN A 339 -1.96 -11.64 -0.25
N LEU A 340 -1.01 -12.14 -1.02
CA LEU A 340 0.38 -12.30 -0.64
C LEU A 340 1.22 -11.43 -1.57
N ASP A 341 1.79 -10.36 -1.03
CA ASP A 341 2.44 -9.30 -1.80
C ASP A 341 3.86 -9.04 -1.26
N TRP A 342 4.89 -9.50 -1.96
CA TRP A 342 6.29 -9.39 -1.56
C TRP A 342 6.54 -10.03 -0.20
N VAL A 343 6.31 -11.34 -0.16
CA VAL A 343 6.47 -12.15 1.05
C VAL A 343 7.68 -13.08 0.99
N LEU A 344 8.31 -13.22 -0.18
CA LEU A 344 9.36 -14.21 -0.46
C LEU A 344 10.79 -13.67 -0.41
N PHE A 345 11.10 -12.75 0.49
CA PHE A 345 12.47 -12.20 0.58
C PHE A 345 13.48 -13.22 1.11
N ARG A 346 14.26 -13.82 0.20
CA ARG A 346 15.34 -14.78 0.49
C ARG A 346 16.72 -14.11 0.54
N ARG A 347 17.70 -14.79 1.13
CA ARG A 347 19.11 -14.44 0.95
C ARG A 347 19.60 -15.03 -0.39
N THR A 348 20.47 -14.31 -1.09
CA THR A 348 21.05 -14.73 -2.38
C THR A 348 22.47 -15.27 -2.24
N ASP A 349 23.03 -15.40 -1.03
CA ASP A 349 24.33 -16.02 -0.83
C ASP A 349 24.28 -17.55 -0.98
N GLN A 350 25.35 -18.14 -1.51
CA GLN A 350 25.39 -19.52 -2.02
C GLN A 350 25.04 -20.61 -1.00
N ARG A 351 25.23 -20.39 0.31
CA ARG A 351 24.88 -21.38 1.35
C ARG A 351 23.40 -21.32 1.73
N ALA A 352 22.87 -20.11 1.94
CA ALA A 352 21.48 -19.88 2.29
C ALA A 352 20.51 -20.20 1.14
N SER A 353 20.98 -20.22 -0.11
CA SER A 353 20.15 -20.48 -1.29
C SER A 353 19.48 -21.86 -1.27
N SER A 354 20.20 -22.92 -0.89
CA SER A 354 19.69 -24.30 -0.94
C SER A 354 18.62 -24.60 0.12
N GLU A 355 18.81 -24.17 1.38
CA GLU A 355 17.85 -24.34 2.47
C GLU A 355 16.63 -23.42 2.31
N SER A 356 16.84 -22.22 1.79
CA SER A 356 15.75 -21.31 1.41
C SER A 356 14.89 -21.91 0.30
N GLU A 357 15.50 -22.59 -0.68
CA GLU A 357 14.78 -23.23 -1.78
C GLU A 357 13.90 -24.40 -1.30
N LEU A 358 14.40 -25.27 -0.42
CA LEU A 358 13.57 -26.34 0.17
C LEU A 358 12.40 -25.79 0.99
N SER A 359 12.64 -24.75 1.79
CA SER A 359 11.60 -24.08 2.58
C SER A 359 10.53 -23.44 1.69
N LEU A 360 10.98 -22.83 0.59
CA LEU A 360 10.13 -22.24 -0.44
C LEU A 360 9.28 -23.31 -1.13
N GLN A 361 9.87 -24.42 -1.57
CA GLN A 361 9.13 -25.53 -2.18
C GLN A 361 8.11 -26.15 -1.21
N SER A 362 8.49 -26.31 0.07
CA SER A 362 7.59 -26.79 1.12
C SER A 362 6.40 -25.85 1.31
N MET A 363 6.63 -24.54 1.32
CA MET A 363 5.56 -23.53 1.41
C MET A 363 4.58 -23.64 0.24
N PHE A 364 5.08 -23.70 -1.00
CA PHE A 364 4.24 -23.82 -2.18
C PHE A 364 3.43 -25.11 -2.16
N LYS A 365 4.08 -26.25 -1.84
CA LYS A 365 3.40 -27.53 -1.69
C LYS A 365 2.31 -27.48 -0.61
N GLY A 366 2.58 -26.83 0.53
CA GLY A 366 1.61 -26.63 1.60
C GLY A 366 0.41 -25.81 1.13
N LEU A 367 0.67 -24.63 0.56
CA LEU A 367 -0.37 -23.71 0.06
C LEU A 367 -1.29 -24.37 -0.97
N PHE A 368 -0.72 -25.03 -1.98
CA PHE A 368 -1.48 -25.64 -3.07
C PHE A 368 -2.15 -26.97 -2.68
N LYS A 369 -1.84 -27.54 -1.51
CA LYS A 369 -2.63 -28.66 -0.95
C LYS A 369 -3.93 -28.20 -0.31
N LEU A 370 -3.98 -26.98 0.23
CA LEU A 370 -5.15 -26.45 0.91
C LEU A 370 -6.34 -26.27 -0.04
N HIS A 371 -7.55 -26.40 0.53
CA HIS A 371 -8.81 -26.16 -0.15
C HIS A 371 -9.57 -25.03 0.53
N PHE A 372 -9.90 -24.01 -0.25
CA PHE A 372 -10.57 -22.78 0.16
C PHE A 372 -11.97 -22.68 -0.51
N PRO A 373 -13.03 -23.28 0.06
CA PRO A 373 -14.34 -23.44 -0.61
C PRO A 373 -15.06 -22.14 -0.99
N TYR A 374 -14.65 -21.01 -0.41
CA TYR A 374 -15.24 -19.69 -0.65
C TYR A 374 -14.27 -18.69 -1.28
N LEU A 375 -13.08 -19.13 -1.70
CA LEU A 375 -12.07 -18.26 -2.28
C LEU A 375 -12.56 -17.63 -3.59
N ARG A 376 -12.52 -16.30 -3.63
CA ARG A 376 -12.85 -15.49 -4.80
C ARG A 376 -11.66 -14.71 -5.31
N ALA A 377 -10.74 -14.33 -4.43
CA ALA A 377 -9.54 -13.61 -4.79
C ALA A 377 -8.29 -14.37 -4.33
N PHE A 378 -7.42 -14.70 -5.28
CA PHE A 378 -6.10 -15.25 -5.01
C PHE A 378 -5.05 -14.37 -5.67
N GLN A 379 -4.23 -13.71 -4.85
CA GLN A 379 -3.19 -12.84 -5.33
C GLN A 379 -1.86 -13.22 -4.74
N PHE A 380 -0.92 -13.56 -5.61
CA PHE A 380 0.44 -13.87 -5.24
C PHE A 380 1.39 -13.03 -6.09
N ARG A 381 1.85 -11.91 -5.53
CA ARG A 381 2.75 -10.98 -6.20
C ARG A 381 4.12 -11.03 -5.53
N ASN A 382 5.16 -11.33 -6.29
CA ASN A 382 6.51 -11.46 -5.73
C ASN A 382 7.63 -11.06 -6.71
N ALA A 383 7.35 -10.38 -7.83
CA ALA A 383 8.38 -10.14 -8.84
C ALA A 383 8.88 -8.68 -8.84
N VAL A 384 9.82 -8.35 -7.97
CA VAL A 384 10.47 -7.01 -8.03
C VAL A 384 11.98 -7.07 -8.10
N ILE A 385 12.57 -7.95 -7.32
CA ILE A 385 14.01 -8.18 -7.28
C ILE A 385 14.30 -9.69 -7.29
N PRO A 386 15.49 -10.15 -7.74
CA PRO A 386 15.86 -11.56 -7.77
C PRO A 386 15.67 -12.30 -6.42
N GLU A 387 15.80 -11.57 -5.31
CA GLU A 387 15.60 -12.04 -3.93
C GLU A 387 14.14 -12.37 -3.60
N SER A 388 13.19 -11.98 -4.43
CA SER A 388 11.76 -12.18 -4.19
C SER A 388 11.11 -13.16 -5.18
N GLU A 389 11.85 -13.61 -6.20
CA GLU A 389 11.31 -14.44 -7.27
C GLU A 389 10.65 -15.75 -6.77
N LEU A 390 9.65 -16.19 -7.53
CA LEU A 390 9.04 -17.50 -7.37
C LEU A 390 10.08 -18.62 -7.56
N PRO A 391 9.90 -19.77 -6.88
CA PRO A 391 10.71 -20.95 -7.16
C PRO A 391 10.61 -21.34 -8.64
N GLN A 392 11.73 -21.82 -9.19
CA GLN A 392 11.75 -22.27 -10.58
C GLN A 392 10.83 -23.49 -10.77
N GLY A 393 10.26 -23.62 -11.97
CA GLY A 393 9.40 -24.76 -12.31
C GLY A 393 7.97 -24.69 -11.78
N VAL A 394 7.56 -23.62 -11.07
CA VAL A 394 6.17 -23.45 -10.63
C VAL A 394 5.39 -22.66 -11.68
N TYR A 395 4.52 -23.35 -12.41
CA TYR A 395 3.64 -22.78 -13.43
C TYR A 395 2.17 -22.97 -13.05
N LEU A 396 1.35 -21.96 -13.30
CA LEU A 396 -0.05 -21.96 -12.86
C LEU A 396 -0.96 -22.83 -13.74
N LEU A 397 -0.70 -22.87 -15.06
CA LEU A 397 -1.47 -23.54 -16.11
C LEU A 397 -0.58 -24.45 -16.98
N ASP A 398 0.43 -25.06 -16.38
CA ASP A 398 1.32 -26.00 -17.07
C ASP A 398 1.85 -27.04 -16.08
N THR A 399 2.69 -27.95 -16.57
CA THR A 399 3.37 -28.95 -15.75
C THR A 399 4.35 -28.26 -14.82
N CYS A 400 4.22 -28.48 -13.52
CA CYS A 400 5.25 -28.06 -12.56
C CYS A 400 6.51 -28.91 -12.79
N GLU A 401 7.63 -28.26 -13.11
CA GLU A 401 8.87 -28.97 -13.45
C GLU A 401 9.45 -29.64 -12.21
N ALA A 402 9.70 -30.95 -12.33
CA ALA A 402 10.37 -31.71 -11.31
C ALA A 402 11.89 -31.70 -11.55
N ALA A 403 12.64 -30.75 -10.99
CA ALA A 403 14.09 -30.94 -10.91
C ALA A 403 14.40 -32.18 -10.02
N PRO A 404 15.58 -32.80 -10.08
CA PRO A 404 15.84 -34.10 -9.43
C PRO A 404 15.58 -34.17 -7.90
N LEU A 405 15.36 -33.02 -7.25
CA LEU A 405 15.10 -32.87 -5.82
C LEU A 405 13.79 -32.10 -5.50
N THR A 406 12.96 -31.75 -6.48
CA THR A 406 11.74 -30.96 -6.24
C THR A 406 10.62 -31.77 -5.60
N LEU A 407 9.89 -31.13 -4.70
CA LEU A 407 8.75 -31.72 -4.00
C LEU A 407 7.40 -31.58 -4.74
N PHE A 408 7.36 -31.00 -5.94
CA PHE A 408 6.11 -30.66 -6.61
C PHE A 408 5.46 -31.84 -7.36
N ASP A 409 4.15 -31.94 -7.23
CA ASP A 409 3.36 -32.84 -8.07
C ASP A 409 3.17 -32.15 -9.45
N PRO A 410 3.28 -32.87 -10.59
CA PRO A 410 3.29 -32.25 -11.92
C PRO A 410 2.07 -31.38 -12.24
N ASP A 411 0.89 -31.70 -11.70
CA ASP A 411 -0.37 -31.00 -11.95
C ASP A 411 -0.85 -30.17 -10.74
N MET A 412 0.01 -29.94 -9.73
CA MET A 412 -0.34 -29.34 -8.44
C MET A 412 -1.17 -28.04 -8.56
N CYS A 413 -0.71 -27.11 -9.39
CA CYS A 413 -1.37 -25.81 -9.58
C CYS A 413 -2.71 -25.95 -10.32
N VAL A 414 -2.78 -26.78 -11.36
CA VAL A 414 -4.00 -27.03 -12.13
C VAL A 414 -5.06 -27.70 -11.26
N SER A 415 -4.68 -28.76 -10.54
CA SER A 415 -5.51 -29.46 -9.54
C SER A 415 -6.02 -28.53 -8.44
N TRP A 416 -5.23 -27.52 -8.07
CA TRP A 416 -5.69 -26.49 -7.15
C TRP A 416 -6.73 -25.58 -7.80
N LEU A 417 -6.47 -25.04 -9.00
CA LEU A 417 -7.44 -24.18 -9.68
C LEU A 417 -8.78 -24.89 -9.89
N GLU A 418 -8.79 -26.15 -10.30
CA GLU A 418 -10.01 -26.95 -10.46
C GLU A 418 -10.88 -26.94 -9.20
N ARG A 419 -10.27 -27.09 -8.01
CA ARG A 419 -10.93 -27.06 -6.70
C ARG A 419 -11.44 -25.68 -6.27
N HIS A 420 -11.10 -24.61 -6.97
CA HIS A 420 -11.48 -23.22 -6.64
C HIS A 420 -12.27 -22.55 -7.77
N PRO A 421 -13.48 -23.05 -8.12
CA PRO A 421 -14.26 -22.57 -9.27
C PRO A 421 -14.83 -21.15 -9.11
N LYS A 422 -14.81 -20.59 -7.89
CA LYS A 422 -15.40 -19.27 -7.59
C LYS A 422 -14.40 -18.11 -7.74
N LEU A 423 -13.20 -18.37 -8.27
CA LEU A 423 -12.19 -17.35 -8.48
C LEU A 423 -12.67 -16.29 -9.49
N GLN A 424 -12.61 -15.03 -9.04
CA GLN A 424 -12.97 -13.81 -9.76
C GLN A 424 -11.79 -12.84 -9.84
N SER A 425 -10.82 -12.93 -8.93
CA SER A 425 -9.60 -12.12 -8.94
C SER A 425 -8.36 -12.99 -8.87
N LEU A 426 -7.41 -12.76 -9.77
CA LEU A 426 -6.16 -13.49 -9.87
C LEU A 426 -4.98 -12.51 -9.98
N ALA A 427 -3.94 -12.72 -9.17
CA ALA A 427 -2.64 -12.10 -9.40
C ALA A 427 -1.54 -13.17 -9.45
N TRP A 428 -0.81 -13.19 -10.57
CA TRP A 428 0.28 -14.14 -10.81
C TRP A 428 1.25 -13.59 -11.86
N PRO A 429 2.56 -13.92 -11.81
CA PRO A 429 3.50 -13.42 -12.81
C PRO A 429 3.22 -13.93 -14.21
N ALA A 430 3.32 -13.05 -15.22
CA ALA A 430 2.96 -13.38 -16.61
C ALA A 430 3.86 -14.50 -17.18
N ASP A 431 5.14 -14.50 -16.82
CA ASP A 431 6.13 -15.52 -17.21
C ASP A 431 6.00 -16.83 -16.42
N ARG A 432 4.98 -16.96 -15.56
CA ARG A 432 4.74 -18.14 -14.70
C ARG A 432 3.34 -18.72 -14.84
N PHE A 433 2.57 -18.30 -15.85
CA PHE A 433 1.35 -19.02 -16.22
C PHE A 433 1.69 -20.33 -16.92
N PHE A 434 2.60 -20.28 -17.89
CA PHE A 434 3.02 -21.42 -18.70
C PHE A 434 4.53 -21.59 -18.68
N GLY A 435 5.02 -22.81 -18.92
CA GLY A 435 6.44 -23.05 -19.18
C GLY A 435 6.84 -22.58 -20.58
N GLN A 436 8.15 -22.48 -20.84
CA GLN A 436 8.65 -22.05 -22.16
C GLN A 436 8.27 -22.98 -23.31
N THR A 437 8.05 -24.27 -23.02
CA THR A 437 7.71 -25.30 -24.00
C THR A 437 6.46 -26.03 -23.55
N LYS A 438 5.59 -26.33 -24.52
CA LYS A 438 4.34 -27.06 -24.26
C LYS A 438 4.65 -28.55 -24.13
N ASN A 439 4.97 -28.98 -22.91
CA ASN A 439 5.31 -30.37 -22.57
C ASN A 439 4.19 -31.07 -21.79
N THR A 440 2.96 -30.57 -21.86
CA THR A 440 1.80 -31.13 -21.16
C THR A 440 1.38 -32.47 -21.76
N THR A 441 1.00 -33.41 -20.90
CA THR A 441 0.30 -34.63 -21.35
C THR A 441 -1.07 -34.25 -21.93
N HIS A 442 -1.60 -35.08 -22.82
CA HIS A 442 -2.92 -34.83 -23.41
C HIS A 442 -4.04 -34.67 -22.36
N ASP A 443 -4.00 -35.50 -21.30
CA ASP A 443 -4.94 -35.41 -20.18
C ASP A 443 -4.82 -34.07 -19.42
N LEU A 444 -3.60 -33.67 -19.08
CA LEU A 444 -3.37 -32.39 -18.40
C LEU A 444 -3.79 -31.20 -19.28
N GLN A 445 -3.55 -31.27 -20.59
CA GLN A 445 -3.97 -30.21 -21.51
C GLN A 445 -5.49 -30.03 -21.53
N GLN A 446 -6.28 -31.12 -21.58
CA GLN A 446 -7.74 -31.04 -21.54
C GLN A 446 -8.25 -30.37 -20.25
N ARG A 447 -7.60 -30.66 -19.13
CA ARG A 447 -7.89 -30.04 -17.82
C ARG A 447 -7.55 -28.56 -17.81
N ILE A 448 -6.39 -28.18 -18.36
CA ILE A 448 -5.99 -26.78 -18.52
C ILE A 448 -7.02 -26.03 -19.38
N ASP A 449 -7.40 -26.56 -20.54
CA ASP A 449 -8.37 -25.93 -21.44
C ASP A 449 -9.73 -25.72 -20.74
N PHE A 450 -10.16 -26.67 -19.90
CA PHE A 450 -11.36 -26.52 -19.07
C PHE A 450 -11.22 -25.41 -18.03
N VAL A 451 -10.08 -25.34 -17.33
CA VAL A 451 -9.80 -24.28 -16.35
C VAL A 451 -9.78 -22.91 -17.02
N ILE A 452 -9.13 -22.76 -18.17
CA ILE A 452 -9.07 -21.52 -18.96
C ILE A 452 -10.48 -21.11 -19.40
N SER A 453 -11.23 -22.03 -19.99
CA SER A 453 -12.62 -21.78 -20.44
C SER A 453 -13.55 -21.37 -19.29
N ARG A 454 -13.29 -21.82 -18.07
CA ARG A 454 -14.02 -21.39 -16.88
C ARG A 454 -13.57 -20.00 -16.43
N LEU A 455 -12.28 -19.77 -16.26
CA LEU A 455 -11.73 -18.47 -15.84
C LEU A 455 -12.10 -17.36 -16.83
N ALA A 456 -12.13 -17.65 -18.13
CA ALA A 456 -12.61 -16.75 -19.19
C ALA A 456 -13.97 -16.11 -18.89
N ARG A 457 -14.86 -16.87 -18.22
CA ARG A 457 -16.23 -16.47 -17.91
C ARG A 457 -16.43 -16.03 -16.46
N THR A 458 -15.42 -16.16 -15.59
CA THR A 458 -15.55 -15.83 -14.15
C THR A 458 -14.60 -14.74 -13.68
N LEU A 459 -13.45 -14.57 -14.33
CA LEU A 459 -12.40 -13.64 -13.91
C LEU A 459 -12.80 -12.20 -14.26
N GLU A 460 -12.85 -11.34 -13.24
CA GLU A 460 -13.22 -9.92 -13.31
C GLU A 460 -11.99 -9.02 -13.08
N ASP A 461 -11.03 -9.48 -12.26
CA ASP A 461 -9.79 -8.77 -11.94
C ASP A 461 -8.56 -9.63 -12.26
N LEU A 462 -7.66 -9.14 -13.09
CA LEU A 462 -6.39 -9.77 -13.42
C LEU A 462 -5.25 -8.82 -13.12
N ARG A 463 -4.27 -9.29 -12.36
CA ARG A 463 -3.00 -8.61 -12.16
C ARG A 463 -1.86 -9.49 -12.61
N VAL A 464 -0.99 -8.95 -13.45
CA VAL A 464 0.22 -9.62 -13.89
C VAL A 464 1.42 -8.74 -13.66
N ASP A 465 2.53 -9.37 -13.28
CA ASP A 465 3.82 -8.75 -13.09
C ASP A 465 4.95 -9.61 -13.67
N THR A 466 6.10 -9.01 -13.88
CA THR A 466 7.36 -9.69 -14.18
C THR A 466 8.50 -8.96 -13.44
N VAL A 467 9.63 -9.64 -13.26
CA VAL A 467 10.80 -9.04 -12.58
C VAL A 467 11.25 -7.78 -13.33
N TYR A 468 11.51 -6.69 -12.59
CA TYR A 468 12.03 -5.45 -13.16
C TYR A 468 13.46 -5.63 -13.65
N SER A 469 13.75 -5.15 -14.85
CA SER A 469 15.09 -4.68 -15.19
C SER A 469 15.30 -3.34 -14.47
N ARG A 470 16.40 -3.19 -13.72
CA ARG A 470 16.72 -1.92 -13.03
C ARG A 470 16.82 -0.75 -14.01
N SER A 471 17.27 -1.05 -15.23
CA SER A 471 17.34 -0.11 -16.34
C SER A 471 15.96 0.38 -16.80
N GLY A 472 14.88 -0.40 -16.65
CA GLY A 472 13.53 -0.06 -17.09
C GLY A 472 13.03 -0.95 -18.23
N GLU A 473 11.74 -0.84 -18.57
CA GLU A 473 11.09 -1.76 -19.52
C GLU A 473 11.46 -1.48 -20.96
N PHE A 474 11.85 -2.54 -21.67
CA PHE A 474 12.11 -2.54 -23.12
C PHE A 474 10.83 -2.34 -23.94
N LYS A 475 10.98 -1.87 -25.18
CA LYS A 475 9.93 -1.86 -26.21
C LYS A 475 9.58 -3.27 -26.62
N THR A 476 10.61 -4.08 -26.89
CA THR A 476 10.52 -5.49 -27.28
C THR A 476 11.60 -6.25 -26.52
N ASP A 477 11.29 -7.46 -26.05
CA ASP A 477 12.31 -8.35 -25.49
C ASP A 477 13.03 -9.11 -26.62
N ASP A 478 14.15 -8.55 -27.04
CA ASP A 478 15.09 -9.10 -28.02
C ASP A 478 16.32 -9.72 -27.34
N SER A 479 16.22 -10.13 -26.07
CA SER A 479 17.33 -10.76 -25.34
C SER A 479 17.75 -12.08 -25.98
N ASP A 480 19.06 -12.25 -26.21
CA ASP A 480 19.66 -13.51 -26.67
C ASP A 480 19.98 -14.47 -25.51
N GLU A 481 19.83 -14.03 -24.25
CA GLU A 481 20.14 -14.84 -23.07
C GLU A 481 19.12 -15.99 -22.90
N PRO A 482 19.55 -17.25 -22.73
CA PRO A 482 18.64 -18.40 -22.67
C PRO A 482 17.54 -18.30 -21.61
N SER A 483 17.85 -17.72 -20.44
CA SER A 483 16.88 -17.51 -19.36
C SER A 483 15.81 -16.49 -19.73
N ASP A 484 16.19 -15.42 -20.42
CA ASP A 484 15.27 -14.35 -20.82
C ASP A 484 14.42 -14.80 -22.00
N LEU A 485 14.99 -15.53 -22.96
CA LEU A 485 14.25 -16.21 -24.03
C LEU A 485 13.17 -17.14 -23.49
N SER A 486 13.48 -17.91 -22.45
CA SER A 486 12.50 -18.79 -21.76
C SER A 486 11.36 -17.97 -21.15
N ARG A 487 11.67 -16.86 -20.48
CA ARG A 487 10.68 -15.95 -19.89
C ARG A 487 9.83 -15.28 -20.97
N CYS A 488 10.44 -14.76 -22.04
CA CYS A 488 9.78 -14.19 -23.20
C CYS A 488 8.77 -15.17 -23.81
N ARG A 489 9.19 -16.40 -24.11
CA ARG A 489 8.28 -17.45 -24.61
C ARG A 489 7.12 -17.72 -23.65
N SER A 490 7.40 -17.79 -22.35
CA SER A 490 6.37 -18.02 -21.34
C SER A 490 5.33 -16.89 -21.29
N ARG A 491 5.75 -15.62 -21.38
CA ARG A 491 4.84 -14.46 -21.45
C ARG A 491 4.03 -14.44 -22.74
N ARG A 492 4.66 -14.72 -23.88
CA ARG A 492 3.96 -14.80 -25.18
C ARG A 492 2.89 -15.91 -25.19
N ARG A 493 3.17 -17.05 -24.54
CA ARG A 493 2.14 -18.10 -24.29
C ARG A 493 1.04 -17.61 -23.37
N PHE A 494 1.34 -16.86 -22.31
CA PHE A 494 0.29 -16.24 -21.48
C PHE A 494 -0.66 -15.36 -22.31
N ILE A 495 -0.12 -14.56 -23.24
CA ILE A 495 -0.91 -13.68 -24.10
C ILE A 495 -1.82 -14.50 -25.02
N SER A 496 -1.25 -15.44 -25.78
CA SER A 496 -1.99 -16.18 -26.81
C SER A 496 -2.86 -17.32 -26.26
N GLU A 497 -2.43 -18.03 -25.22
CA GLU A 497 -3.11 -19.22 -24.69
C GLU A 497 -4.02 -18.91 -23.48
N PHE A 498 -3.93 -17.73 -22.86
CA PHE A 498 -4.79 -17.37 -21.71
C PHE A 498 -5.50 -16.03 -21.89
N ALA A 499 -4.77 -14.92 -22.06
CA ALA A 499 -5.38 -13.59 -22.13
C ALA A 499 -6.38 -13.48 -23.30
N ALA A 500 -6.05 -14.05 -24.46
CA ALA A 500 -6.89 -14.08 -25.66
C ALA A 500 -8.27 -14.74 -25.48
N HIS A 501 -8.45 -15.55 -24.44
CA HIS A 501 -9.69 -16.25 -24.15
C HIS A 501 -10.58 -15.54 -23.12
N LEU A 502 -10.09 -14.49 -22.46
CA LEU A 502 -10.85 -13.83 -21.39
C LEU A 502 -11.98 -12.97 -21.98
N GLN A 503 -13.19 -13.14 -21.43
CA GLN A 503 -14.42 -12.49 -21.92
C GLN A 503 -15.12 -11.63 -20.87
N ARG A 504 -14.83 -11.85 -19.58
CA ARG A 504 -15.49 -11.14 -18.47
C ARG A 504 -14.57 -10.12 -17.77
N LEU A 505 -13.32 -9.98 -18.20
CA LEU A 505 -12.36 -9.17 -17.46
C LEU A 505 -12.79 -7.69 -17.45
N GLU A 506 -12.88 -7.08 -16.27
CA GLU A 506 -13.24 -5.67 -16.10
C GLU A 506 -12.05 -4.81 -15.65
N SER A 507 -11.12 -5.40 -14.89
CA SER A 507 -9.96 -4.70 -14.36
C SER A 507 -8.68 -5.43 -14.69
N LEU A 508 -7.81 -4.77 -15.45
CA LEU A 508 -6.47 -5.24 -15.77
C LEU A 508 -5.43 -4.40 -15.05
N LYS A 509 -4.46 -5.07 -14.43
CA LYS A 509 -3.27 -4.43 -13.88
C LYS A 509 -1.99 -5.12 -14.37
N MET A 510 -1.14 -4.37 -15.04
CA MET A 510 0.17 -4.81 -15.53
C MET A 510 1.26 -4.02 -14.80
N GLU A 511 2.22 -4.72 -14.21
CA GLU A 511 3.36 -4.12 -13.52
C GLU A 511 4.66 -4.82 -13.91
N GLY A 512 5.79 -4.29 -13.44
CA GLY A 512 7.07 -4.98 -13.61
C GLY A 512 7.70 -4.80 -14.98
N GLY A 513 8.73 -5.62 -15.23
CA GLY A 513 9.53 -5.63 -16.44
C GLY A 513 8.84 -6.13 -17.70
N ILE A 514 7.52 -5.98 -17.85
CA ILE A 514 6.80 -6.46 -19.04
C ILE A 514 7.11 -5.50 -20.20
N PRO A 515 7.67 -6.01 -21.32
CA PRO A 515 7.94 -5.20 -22.52
C PRO A 515 6.69 -4.50 -23.05
N ARG A 516 6.89 -3.39 -23.76
CA ARG A 516 5.77 -2.55 -24.21
C ARG A 516 4.95 -3.20 -25.33
N ASP A 517 5.58 -3.90 -26.26
CA ASP A 517 4.90 -4.70 -27.29
C ASP A 517 4.01 -5.76 -26.64
N GLU A 518 4.50 -6.48 -25.64
CA GLU A 518 3.72 -7.45 -24.89
C GLU A 518 2.56 -6.80 -24.12
N LYS A 519 2.75 -5.63 -23.50
CA LYS A 519 1.63 -4.86 -22.89
C LYS A 519 0.57 -4.50 -23.95
N ARG A 520 0.98 -4.14 -25.18
CA ARG A 520 0.08 -3.85 -26.31
C ARG A 520 -0.67 -5.11 -26.72
N GLU A 521 0.02 -6.23 -26.86
CA GLU A 521 -0.59 -7.50 -27.26
C GLU A 521 -1.53 -8.04 -26.18
N ILE A 522 -1.28 -7.82 -24.88
CA ILE A 522 -2.24 -8.13 -23.82
C ILE A 522 -3.54 -7.34 -24.01
N ILE A 523 -3.46 -6.04 -24.32
CA ILE A 523 -4.64 -5.20 -24.56
C ILE A 523 -5.44 -5.67 -25.78
N ARG A 524 -4.76 -6.05 -26.87
CA ARG A 524 -5.39 -6.62 -28.08
C ARG A 524 -6.00 -8.00 -27.81
N ALA A 525 -5.30 -8.86 -27.08
CA ALA A 525 -5.79 -10.19 -26.70
C ALA A 525 -7.11 -10.09 -25.92
N LEU A 526 -7.25 -9.06 -25.08
CA LEU A 526 -8.42 -8.82 -24.26
C LEU A 526 -9.59 -8.13 -25.00
N HIS A 527 -9.59 -8.03 -26.33
CA HIS A 527 -10.66 -7.37 -27.12
C HIS A 527 -12.09 -7.86 -26.81
N GLN A 528 -12.27 -9.10 -26.33
CA GLN A 528 -13.59 -9.63 -25.96
C GLN A 528 -14.03 -9.26 -24.54
N SER A 529 -13.13 -8.70 -23.73
CA SER A 529 -13.37 -8.35 -22.33
C SER A 529 -13.83 -6.88 -22.19
N PRO A 530 -14.85 -6.60 -21.37
CA PRO A 530 -15.35 -5.24 -21.16
C PRO A 530 -14.48 -4.46 -20.15
N LEU A 531 -13.25 -4.13 -20.54
CA LEU A 531 -12.29 -3.48 -19.65
C LEU A 531 -12.79 -2.10 -19.19
N GLN A 532 -13.10 -1.98 -17.90
CA GLN A 532 -13.48 -0.71 -17.26
C GLN A 532 -12.26 0.01 -16.67
N LYS A 533 -11.25 -0.76 -16.23
CA LYS A 533 -10.09 -0.24 -15.51
C LYS A 533 -8.81 -0.85 -16.04
N ILE A 534 -7.87 0.00 -16.43
CA ILE A 534 -6.56 -0.44 -16.91
C ILE A 534 -5.48 0.30 -16.13
N VAL A 535 -4.60 -0.47 -15.48
CA VAL A 535 -3.49 0.04 -14.69
C VAL A 535 -2.19 -0.50 -15.25
N MET A 536 -1.27 0.37 -15.65
CA MET A 536 0.07 0.02 -16.10
C MET A 536 1.09 0.74 -15.23
N ILE A 537 1.99 -0.02 -14.63
CA ILE A 537 3.06 0.52 -13.77
C ILE A 537 4.40 0.02 -14.28
N GLY A 538 5.32 0.93 -14.54
CA GLY A 538 6.69 0.62 -14.90
C GLY A 538 7.67 1.65 -14.33
N VAL A 539 8.95 1.44 -14.62
CA VAL A 539 10.00 2.44 -14.45
C VAL A 539 9.87 3.49 -15.56
N ASN A 540 9.74 3.00 -16.80
CA ASN A 540 9.49 3.78 -18.01
C ASN A 540 7.99 4.05 -18.19
N SER A 541 7.67 5.18 -18.80
CA SER A 541 6.31 5.58 -19.14
C SER A 541 5.64 4.51 -20.03
N PRO A 542 4.52 3.89 -19.58
CA PRO A 542 3.89 2.81 -20.33
C PRO A 542 3.16 3.30 -21.60
N ILE A 543 2.86 4.59 -21.69
CA ILE A 543 2.24 5.20 -22.88
C ILE A 543 3.27 5.53 -23.98
N GLY A 544 4.56 5.48 -23.63
CA GLY A 544 5.71 5.65 -24.51
C GLY A 544 6.68 6.73 -24.04
N ASN A 545 7.80 6.86 -24.76
CA ASN A 545 8.92 7.74 -24.42
C ASN A 545 8.81 9.09 -25.14
N THR A 546 8.51 10.14 -24.38
CA THR A 546 8.41 11.51 -24.92
C THR A 546 9.75 12.25 -25.00
N TRP A 547 10.84 11.66 -24.48
CA TRP A 547 12.15 12.32 -24.34
C TRP A 547 13.16 11.93 -25.41
N GLY A 548 12.77 11.07 -26.35
CA GLY A 548 13.66 10.57 -27.39
C GLY A 548 14.69 9.56 -26.87
N PHE A 549 15.53 9.07 -27.77
CA PHE A 549 16.56 8.08 -27.45
C PHE A 549 17.48 8.59 -26.33
N ALA A 550 17.62 7.81 -25.26
CA ALA A 550 18.41 8.15 -24.07
C ALA A 550 18.11 9.54 -23.48
N GLY A 551 16.89 10.04 -23.64
CA GLY A 551 16.49 11.36 -23.13
C GLY A 551 17.07 12.56 -23.91
N ARG A 552 17.61 12.36 -25.12
CA ARG A 552 18.29 13.43 -25.87
C ARG A 552 17.43 14.66 -26.16
N ASP A 553 16.11 14.51 -26.32
CA ASP A 553 15.23 15.63 -26.67
C ASP A 553 15.06 16.62 -25.50
N ILE A 554 15.37 16.19 -24.28
CA ILE A 554 15.29 17.00 -23.07
C ILE A 554 16.66 17.43 -22.55
N GLY A 555 17.76 17.04 -23.21
CA GLY A 555 19.13 17.40 -22.80
C GLY A 555 19.38 18.91 -22.77
N SER A 556 18.66 19.70 -23.59
CA SER A 556 18.70 21.17 -23.54
C SER A 556 18.13 21.77 -22.26
N LEU A 557 17.35 21.00 -21.50
CA LEU A 557 16.82 21.39 -20.19
C LEU A 557 17.84 21.13 -19.06
N GLY A 558 19.10 20.76 -19.38
CA GLY A 558 20.10 20.46 -18.36
C GLY A 558 19.78 19.22 -17.51
N ILE A 559 18.84 18.38 -17.99
CA ILE A 559 18.56 17.06 -17.43
C ILE A 559 19.68 16.13 -17.90
N ASN A 560 20.86 16.32 -17.32
CA ASN A 560 22.10 15.60 -17.64
C ASN A 560 22.42 14.67 -16.46
N GLU A 561 21.66 13.60 -16.33
CA GLU A 561 22.12 12.44 -15.55
C GLU A 561 23.10 11.63 -16.42
N ASP A 562 24.02 10.89 -15.82
CA ASP A 562 25.19 10.34 -16.52
C ASP A 562 24.74 9.45 -17.69
N PRO A 563 24.99 9.85 -18.97
CA PRO A 563 24.58 9.05 -20.12
C PRO A 563 25.34 7.71 -20.22
N ASN A 564 26.38 7.52 -19.41
CA ASN A 564 27.11 6.25 -19.27
C ASN A 564 26.63 5.41 -18.08
N ASP A 565 25.71 5.90 -17.26
CA ASP A 565 25.03 5.08 -16.26
C ASP A 565 23.82 4.39 -16.92
N PRO A 566 23.91 3.06 -17.21
CA PRO A 566 22.80 2.32 -17.79
C PRO A 566 21.58 2.26 -16.88
N ASP A 567 21.73 2.62 -15.59
CA ASP A 567 20.63 2.70 -14.63
C ASP A 567 19.89 4.04 -14.66
N ASP A 568 20.32 5.09 -15.39
CA ASP A 568 19.64 6.42 -15.44
C ASP A 568 18.68 6.60 -16.65
N PHE A 569 19.21 6.97 -17.82
CA PHE A 569 18.41 7.17 -19.05
C PHE A 569 18.77 6.23 -20.20
N GLY A 570 19.82 5.42 -20.04
CA GLY A 570 20.33 4.54 -21.10
C GLY A 570 19.30 3.52 -21.62
N SER A 571 18.23 3.27 -20.88
CA SER A 571 17.13 2.37 -21.27
C SER A 571 16.03 3.02 -22.11
N LEU A 572 16.04 4.34 -22.28
CA LEU A 572 15.00 5.04 -23.04
C LEU A 572 15.20 4.84 -24.54
N GLU A 573 14.36 4.00 -25.13
CA GLU A 573 14.40 3.69 -26.56
C GLU A 573 13.66 4.72 -27.43
N GLU A 574 14.12 4.91 -28.67
CA GLU A 574 13.63 5.92 -29.62
C GLU A 574 12.26 5.57 -30.21
N GLU A 575 11.31 6.50 -30.20
CA GLU A 575 10.01 6.35 -30.89
C GLU A 575 10.12 6.69 -32.39
N ASP A 576 9.27 6.05 -33.21
CA ASP A 576 9.08 6.48 -34.60
C ASP A 576 8.24 7.77 -34.62
N VAL A 577 8.93 8.90 -34.56
CA VAL A 577 8.32 10.24 -34.45
C VAL A 577 7.44 10.54 -35.65
N ASP A 578 7.92 10.24 -36.86
CA ASP A 578 7.20 10.55 -38.10
C ASP A 578 5.86 9.82 -38.15
N GLU A 579 5.85 8.54 -37.79
CA GLU A 579 4.65 7.73 -37.80
C GLU A 579 3.69 8.10 -36.66
N ILE A 580 4.20 8.41 -35.47
CA ILE A 580 3.38 8.91 -34.36
C ILE A 580 2.76 10.26 -34.70
N VAL A 581 3.48 11.16 -35.37
CA VAL A 581 2.92 12.44 -35.83
C VAL A 581 1.83 12.19 -36.87
N ARG A 582 2.09 11.30 -37.84
CA ARG A 582 1.17 10.97 -38.92
C ARG A 582 -0.13 10.33 -38.41
N LEU A 583 -0.04 9.42 -37.43
CA LEU A 583 -1.17 8.62 -36.96
C LEU A 583 -1.73 9.03 -35.60
N GLY A 584 -1.00 9.77 -34.77
CA GLY A 584 -1.42 10.09 -33.40
C GLY A 584 -2.69 10.95 -33.33
N THR A 585 -2.99 11.69 -34.40
CA THR A 585 -4.22 12.49 -34.54
C THR A 585 -5.29 11.85 -35.41
N THR A 586 -5.03 10.68 -36.00
CA THR A 586 -6.09 9.93 -36.71
C THR A 586 -7.11 9.42 -35.71
N ARG A 587 -8.36 9.28 -36.16
CA ARG A 587 -9.42 8.73 -35.32
C ARG A 587 -9.17 7.22 -35.18
N PRO A 588 -9.08 6.68 -33.95
CA PRO A 588 -9.01 5.24 -33.74
C PRO A 588 -10.25 4.56 -34.31
N GLU A 589 -10.04 3.57 -35.17
CA GLU A 589 -11.12 2.75 -35.70
C GLU A 589 -11.44 1.64 -34.68
N PRO A 590 -12.72 1.45 -34.30
CA PRO A 590 -13.13 0.36 -33.44
C PRO A 590 -12.91 -0.97 -34.14
N VAL A 591 -12.41 -1.94 -33.39
CA VAL A 591 -12.22 -3.29 -33.88
C VAL A 591 -13.56 -4.03 -33.94
N GLY A 592 -13.77 -4.79 -35.02
CA GLY A 592 -14.99 -5.57 -35.22
C GLY A 592 -15.09 -6.75 -34.26
N SER A 593 -16.30 -7.07 -33.79
CA SER A 593 -16.55 -8.17 -32.85
C SER A 593 -16.23 -9.59 -33.37
N SER A 594 -15.90 -9.72 -34.67
CA SER A 594 -15.52 -10.97 -35.32
C SER A 594 -14.01 -11.09 -35.57
N GLU A 595 -13.19 -10.14 -35.09
CA GLU A 595 -11.73 -10.25 -35.18
C GLU A 595 -11.26 -11.50 -34.43
N VAL A 596 -10.36 -12.26 -35.05
CA VAL A 596 -9.63 -13.33 -34.38
C VAL A 596 -8.30 -12.73 -33.96
N PHE A 597 -8.00 -12.79 -32.67
CA PHE A 597 -6.73 -12.30 -32.16
C PHE A 597 -5.56 -13.12 -32.72
N GLU A 598 -4.62 -12.43 -33.36
CA GLU A 598 -3.32 -12.95 -33.76
C GLU A 598 -2.25 -12.01 -33.22
N ALA A 599 -1.31 -12.55 -32.46
CA ALA A 599 -0.29 -11.75 -31.79
C ALA A 599 0.76 -11.25 -32.79
N GLU A 600 1.10 -9.97 -32.70
CA GLU A 600 2.18 -9.36 -33.48
C GLU A 600 3.21 -8.78 -32.51
N TYR A 601 4.36 -9.42 -32.40
CA TYR A 601 5.43 -9.00 -31.50
C TYR A 601 6.42 -8.07 -32.19
N GLY A 602 7.09 -7.23 -31.41
CA GLY A 602 7.93 -6.15 -31.90
C GLY A 602 7.23 -4.79 -31.89
N TRP A 603 8.02 -3.76 -32.18
CA TRP A 603 7.58 -2.36 -32.18
C TRP A 603 7.80 -1.72 -33.56
N PRO A 604 7.04 -2.14 -34.59
CA PRO A 604 7.15 -1.54 -35.92
C PRO A 604 6.70 -0.07 -35.91
N PRO A 605 6.99 0.69 -36.98
CA PRO A 605 6.34 1.97 -37.24
C PRO A 605 4.82 1.82 -37.12
N ALA A 606 4.24 2.38 -36.05
CA ALA A 606 2.86 2.14 -35.65
C ALA A 606 2.31 3.37 -34.90
N PRO A 607 0.98 3.51 -34.79
CA PRO A 607 0.40 4.60 -33.99
C PRO A 607 0.81 4.49 -32.52
N PRO A 608 0.73 5.59 -31.75
CA PRO A 608 1.10 5.59 -30.34
C PRO A 608 0.25 4.58 -29.55
N PHE A 609 0.80 4.03 -28.47
CA PHE A 609 0.14 2.99 -27.65
C PHE A 609 -1.30 3.34 -27.24
N MET A 610 -1.54 4.61 -26.89
CA MET A 610 -2.86 5.12 -26.52
C MET A 610 -3.89 5.02 -27.64
N HIS A 611 -3.46 5.04 -28.91
CA HIS A 611 -4.32 4.83 -30.07
C HIS A 611 -4.81 3.38 -30.12
N THR A 612 -3.93 2.40 -29.92
CA THR A 612 -4.33 0.98 -29.84
C THR A 612 -5.30 0.76 -28.68
N LEU A 613 -5.01 1.31 -27.50
CA LEU A 613 -5.89 1.22 -26.35
C LEU A 613 -7.28 1.81 -26.65
N ALA A 614 -7.33 2.94 -27.37
CA ALA A 614 -8.59 3.57 -27.76
C ALA A 614 -9.38 2.76 -28.80
N SER A 615 -8.70 2.19 -29.80
CA SER A 615 -9.31 1.34 -30.84
C SER A 615 -10.02 0.12 -30.26
N TYR A 616 -9.49 -0.45 -29.17
CA TYR A 616 -10.04 -1.66 -28.58
C TYR A 616 -11.01 -1.41 -27.42
N HIS A 617 -10.78 -0.38 -26.58
CA HIS A 617 -11.45 -0.28 -25.27
C HIS A 617 -11.99 1.12 -24.91
N ALA A 618 -11.98 2.10 -25.82
CA ALA A 618 -12.40 3.47 -25.48
C ALA A 618 -13.85 3.61 -25.00
N ASP A 619 -14.71 2.70 -25.45
CA ASP A 619 -16.15 2.67 -25.16
C ASP A 619 -16.48 2.11 -23.77
N THR A 620 -15.62 1.27 -23.19
CA THR A 620 -15.86 0.58 -21.91
C THR A 620 -15.06 1.16 -20.76
N VAL A 621 -13.88 1.74 -21.05
CA VAL A 621 -12.95 2.23 -20.03
C VAL A 621 -13.51 3.44 -19.27
N THR A 622 -13.43 3.37 -17.95
CA THR A 622 -13.82 4.43 -17.00
C THR A 622 -12.66 4.91 -16.12
N GLU A 623 -11.61 4.10 -15.97
CA GLU A 623 -10.40 4.44 -15.21
C GLU A 623 -9.13 4.00 -15.95
N LEU A 624 -8.22 4.95 -16.16
CA LEU A 624 -6.89 4.71 -16.70
C LEU A 624 -5.84 5.12 -15.68
N LYS A 625 -4.83 4.28 -15.47
CA LYS A 625 -3.68 4.60 -14.62
C LYS A 625 -2.38 4.20 -15.29
N PHE A 626 -1.53 5.19 -15.54
CA PHE A 626 -0.21 5.04 -16.15
C PHE A 626 0.84 5.59 -15.20
N CYS A 627 1.64 4.72 -14.60
CA CYS A 627 2.73 5.10 -13.71
C CYS A 627 4.06 4.65 -14.30
N GLY A 628 5.00 5.57 -14.43
CA GLY A 628 6.33 5.36 -15.01
C GLY A 628 6.88 6.73 -15.35
N TYR A 629 7.98 7.12 -14.71
CA TYR A 629 8.45 8.51 -14.71
C TYR A 629 9.44 8.79 -15.84
N ARG A 630 10.26 7.82 -16.20
CA ARG A 630 11.22 7.97 -17.31
C ARG A 630 10.47 8.02 -18.64
N GLY A 631 10.76 9.03 -19.46
CA GLY A 631 10.05 9.26 -20.72
C GLY A 631 8.63 9.83 -20.56
N ALA A 632 8.18 10.16 -19.34
CA ALA A 632 6.84 10.67 -19.08
C ALA A 632 6.66 12.13 -19.59
N PRO A 633 5.44 12.56 -19.95
CA PRO A 633 5.20 13.93 -20.38
C PRO A 633 5.71 14.98 -19.38
N LEU A 634 6.40 15.99 -19.89
CA LEU A 634 6.89 17.13 -19.10
C LEU A 634 5.74 18.10 -18.80
N LEU A 635 5.58 18.50 -17.53
CA LEU A 635 4.50 19.42 -17.14
C LEU A 635 4.69 20.83 -17.74
N TRP A 636 5.88 21.41 -17.58
CA TRP A 636 6.15 22.81 -17.98
C TRP A 636 6.57 22.93 -19.45
N ASN A 637 7.37 22.00 -19.95
CA ASN A 637 7.95 22.03 -21.30
C ASN A 637 7.64 20.74 -22.08
N PRO A 638 6.37 20.44 -22.43
CA PRO A 638 6.04 19.25 -23.22
C PRO A 638 6.83 19.18 -24.52
N THR A 639 7.40 18.03 -24.84
CA THR A 639 8.07 17.81 -26.13
C THR A 639 7.05 17.75 -27.27
N PRO A 640 7.45 18.03 -28.53
CA PRO A 640 6.52 18.06 -29.67
C PRO A 640 5.70 16.76 -29.85
N ILE A 641 6.31 15.60 -29.59
CA ILE A 641 5.65 14.29 -29.71
C ILE A 641 4.55 14.06 -28.67
N THR A 642 4.62 14.74 -27.51
CA THR A 642 3.66 14.58 -26.40
C THR A 642 2.22 14.79 -26.85
N HIS A 643 1.98 15.77 -27.73
CA HIS A 643 0.64 16.05 -28.25
C HIS A 643 0.04 14.85 -28.97
N TYR A 644 0.81 14.20 -29.84
CA TYR A 644 0.36 13.08 -30.66
C TYR A 644 0.16 11.81 -29.84
N MET A 645 0.96 11.62 -28.78
CA MET A 645 0.83 10.48 -27.88
C MET A 645 -0.41 10.57 -26.98
N LEU A 646 -0.79 11.77 -26.54
CA LEU A 646 -1.95 11.98 -25.65
C LEU A 646 -3.26 12.23 -26.41
N ALA A 647 -3.21 12.66 -27.68
CA ALA A 647 -4.40 12.97 -28.48
C ALA A 647 -5.48 11.87 -28.48
N PRO A 648 -5.18 10.55 -28.48
CA PRO A 648 -6.20 9.51 -28.43
C PRO A 648 -7.09 9.53 -27.17
N LEU A 649 -6.67 10.17 -26.07
CA LEU A 649 -7.47 10.28 -24.83
C LEU A 649 -8.84 10.94 -25.05
N ARG A 650 -9.01 11.75 -26.10
CA ARG A 650 -10.27 12.44 -26.43
C ARG A 650 -11.41 11.48 -26.79
N HIS A 651 -11.08 10.24 -27.13
CA HIS A 651 -12.04 9.22 -27.54
C HIS A 651 -12.62 8.42 -26.36
N PHE A 652 -12.05 8.54 -25.16
CA PHE A 652 -12.56 7.87 -23.96
C PHE A 652 -13.72 8.66 -23.35
N HIS A 653 -14.90 8.56 -23.94
CA HIS A 653 -16.07 9.32 -23.54
C HIS A 653 -16.58 8.94 -22.13
N ASN A 654 -16.37 7.69 -21.71
CA ASN A 654 -16.80 7.18 -20.41
C ASN A 654 -15.76 7.34 -19.29
N LEU A 655 -14.60 7.92 -19.61
CA LEU A 655 -13.52 8.10 -18.66
C LEU A 655 -13.96 9.03 -17.52
N ARG A 656 -13.68 8.60 -16.29
CA ARG A 656 -13.95 9.36 -15.05
C ARG A 656 -12.67 9.67 -14.29
N HIS A 657 -11.69 8.77 -14.37
CA HIS A 657 -10.44 8.83 -13.64
C HIS A 657 -9.26 8.60 -14.58
N LEU A 658 -8.34 9.56 -14.63
CA LEU A 658 -7.08 9.43 -15.34
C LEU A 658 -5.95 9.71 -14.36
N ILE A 659 -5.11 8.71 -14.11
CA ILE A 659 -3.93 8.84 -13.27
C ILE A 659 -2.71 8.72 -14.18
N LEU A 660 -1.84 9.71 -14.20
CA LEU A 660 -0.63 9.69 -15.02
C LEU A 660 0.58 10.20 -14.25
N SER A 661 1.73 9.57 -14.48
CA SER A 661 3.03 10.16 -14.13
C SER A 661 3.29 11.36 -15.03
N LEU A 662 3.68 12.48 -14.43
CA LEU A 662 4.20 13.66 -15.11
C LEU A 662 5.60 13.95 -14.57
N TRP A 663 6.48 14.40 -15.44
CA TRP A 663 7.81 14.81 -15.03
C TRP A 663 7.81 16.30 -14.68
N LEU A 664 8.38 16.60 -13.51
CA LEU A 664 8.57 17.95 -13.03
C LEU A 664 10.06 18.29 -13.21
N HIS A 665 10.33 19.31 -14.01
CA HIS A 665 11.68 19.81 -14.16
C HIS A 665 11.99 20.78 -13.02
N THR A 666 13.04 20.53 -12.26
CA THR A 666 13.37 21.23 -11.00
C THR A 666 14.70 21.98 -11.01
N LEU A 667 15.34 22.11 -12.19
CA LEU A 667 16.61 22.82 -12.34
C LEU A 667 16.39 24.33 -12.26
N TYR A 668 17.21 25.02 -11.46
CA TYR A 668 17.27 26.47 -11.39
C TYR A 668 18.70 26.92 -11.14
N GLU A 669 19.25 27.74 -12.04
CA GLU A 669 20.65 28.19 -12.01
C GLU A 669 21.65 27.02 -11.89
N ASP A 670 21.51 26.02 -12.76
CA ASP A 670 22.36 24.82 -12.88
C ASP A 670 22.32 23.81 -11.71
N ASP A 671 21.45 24.03 -10.72
CA ASP A 671 21.24 23.09 -9.60
C ASP A 671 19.80 22.54 -9.59
N HIS A 672 19.65 21.26 -9.21
CA HIS A 672 18.36 20.66 -8.89
C HIS A 672 17.86 21.17 -7.54
N ARG A 673 16.59 21.62 -7.49
CA ARG A 673 15.97 22.20 -6.29
C ARG A 673 14.82 21.35 -5.72
N ASP A 674 14.94 20.02 -5.87
CA ASP A 674 13.88 19.07 -5.48
C ASP A 674 13.52 19.19 -3.99
N ASP A 675 14.53 19.25 -3.13
CA ASP A 675 14.36 19.29 -1.67
C ASP A 675 13.73 20.63 -1.23
N GLU A 676 14.09 21.76 -1.85
CA GLU A 676 13.46 23.06 -1.55
C GLU A 676 11.99 23.12 -1.99
N ILE A 677 11.63 22.47 -3.12
CA ILE A 677 10.23 22.34 -3.56
C ILE A 677 9.45 21.48 -2.55
N LEU A 678 10.03 20.37 -2.10
CA LEU A 678 9.42 19.49 -1.10
C LEU A 678 9.20 20.21 0.21
N ASP A 679 10.20 20.91 0.72
CA ASP A 679 10.10 21.70 1.94
C ASP A 679 9.03 22.78 1.80
N TYR A 680 8.99 23.48 0.67
CA TYR A 680 7.95 24.46 0.39
C TYR A 680 6.55 23.83 0.45
N TRP A 681 6.34 22.67 -0.19
CA TRP A 681 5.07 21.95 -0.17
C TRP A 681 4.65 21.44 1.21
N LEU A 682 5.60 20.93 2.01
CA LEU A 682 5.34 20.44 3.36
C LEU A 682 5.05 21.59 4.33
N ASN A 683 5.81 22.68 4.24
CA ASN A 683 5.67 23.86 5.10
C ASN A 683 4.36 24.61 4.86
N THR A 684 3.91 24.70 3.60
CA THR A 684 2.65 25.38 3.23
C THR A 684 1.42 24.69 3.85
N ARG A 685 1.54 23.43 4.30
CA ARG A 685 0.44 22.69 4.94
C ARG A 685 0.41 22.70 6.45
N SER A 686 1.52 23.03 7.11
CA SER A 686 1.63 22.94 8.56
C SER A 686 1.11 24.24 9.19
N PRO A 687 -0.07 24.26 9.84
CA PRO A 687 -0.66 25.48 10.40
C PRO A 687 0.28 26.15 11.42
N THR A 688 1.07 25.33 12.12
CA THR A 688 2.07 25.75 13.10
C THR A 688 3.26 26.45 12.45
N ILE A 689 3.67 26.04 11.25
CA ILE A 689 4.77 26.66 10.49
C ILE A 689 4.25 27.89 9.73
N THR A 690 3.06 27.83 9.15
CA THR A 690 2.45 29.00 8.47
C THR A 690 2.24 30.17 9.44
N ALA A 691 2.00 29.90 10.73
CA ALA A 691 1.92 30.92 11.78
C ALA A 691 3.29 31.55 12.16
N LEU A 692 4.41 30.89 11.83
CA LEU A 692 5.77 31.34 12.13
C LEU A 692 6.48 31.99 10.94
N VAL A 693 5.89 31.96 9.74
CA VAL A 693 6.45 32.65 8.57
C VAL A 693 6.29 34.15 8.77
N ALA A 694 7.39 34.84 9.06
CA ALA A 694 7.43 36.29 9.05
C ALA A 694 7.03 36.78 7.64
N THR A 695 5.92 37.52 7.54
CA THR A 695 5.53 38.19 6.30
C THR A 695 6.56 39.28 6.00
N SER A 696 7.58 38.94 5.23
CA SER A 696 8.47 39.93 4.64
C SER A 696 7.65 40.84 3.73
N THR A 697 7.84 42.16 3.85
CA THR A 697 7.22 43.17 3.00
C THR A 697 7.97 43.39 1.68
N GLU A 698 9.12 42.72 1.49
CA GLU A 698 9.89 42.81 0.26
C GLU A 698 9.39 41.80 -0.78
N PRO A 699 9.27 42.18 -2.06
CA PRO A 699 8.89 41.25 -3.11
C PRO A 699 9.93 40.13 -3.21
N PRO A 700 9.52 38.86 -3.34
CA PRO A 700 10.46 37.77 -3.52
C PRO A 700 11.30 38.01 -4.78
N THR A 701 12.57 37.59 -4.77
CA THR A 701 13.47 37.64 -5.93
C THR A 701 14.12 36.28 -6.16
N GLY A 702 14.55 36.01 -7.41
CA GLY A 702 15.20 34.75 -7.79
C GLY A 702 14.33 33.52 -7.55
N TRP A 703 14.91 32.48 -6.92
CA TRP A 703 14.25 31.20 -6.63
C TRP A 703 12.93 31.32 -5.86
N ALA A 704 12.80 32.31 -4.95
CA ALA A 704 11.56 32.52 -4.20
C ALA A 704 10.38 32.91 -5.10
N VAL A 705 10.63 33.64 -6.20
CA VAL A 705 9.60 33.96 -7.21
C VAL A 705 9.22 32.71 -7.99
N GLU A 706 10.21 31.91 -8.36
CA GLU A 706 10.00 30.66 -9.10
C GLU A 706 9.16 29.67 -8.28
N LEU A 707 9.48 29.49 -6.99
CA LEU A 707 8.69 28.70 -6.03
C LEU A 707 7.24 29.18 -5.97
N ALA A 708 7.03 30.49 -5.77
CA ALA A 708 5.69 31.06 -5.62
C ALA A 708 4.88 31.09 -6.92
N SER A 709 5.53 31.09 -8.10
CA SER A 709 4.85 31.22 -9.40
C SER A 709 4.64 29.88 -10.12
N LYS A 710 5.58 28.93 -9.99
CA LYS A 710 5.51 27.62 -10.64
C LYS A 710 5.11 26.52 -9.67
N TYR A 711 5.69 26.48 -8.49
CA TYR A 711 5.55 25.35 -7.56
C TYR A 711 4.49 25.56 -6.48
N GLU A 712 3.87 26.73 -6.43
CA GLU A 712 2.69 26.97 -5.61
C GLU A 712 1.59 25.95 -5.97
N PRO A 713 0.97 25.27 -4.97
CA PRO A 713 0.05 24.18 -5.24
C PRO A 713 -1.12 24.52 -6.17
N SER A 714 -1.67 25.73 -6.10
CA SER A 714 -2.75 26.17 -7.00
C SER A 714 -2.25 26.44 -8.43
N ALA A 715 -1.04 26.99 -8.59
CA ALA A 715 -0.38 27.17 -9.89
C ALA A 715 -0.09 25.82 -10.57
N MET A 716 0.39 24.84 -9.80
CA MET A 716 0.57 23.45 -10.25
C MET A 716 -0.75 22.82 -10.73
N ALA A 717 -1.81 22.95 -9.94
CA ALA A 717 -3.13 22.45 -10.31
C ALA A 717 -3.65 23.10 -11.60
N ALA A 718 -3.54 24.43 -11.73
CA ALA A 718 -3.93 25.14 -12.94
C ALA A 718 -3.10 24.70 -14.17
N ARG A 719 -1.79 24.47 -13.99
CA ARG A 719 -0.92 23.99 -15.07
C ARG A 719 -1.28 22.58 -15.53
N ILE A 720 -1.64 21.68 -14.60
CA ILE A 720 -2.11 20.33 -14.95
C ILE A 720 -3.38 20.41 -15.81
N VAL A 721 -4.33 21.30 -15.47
CA VAL A 721 -5.53 21.51 -16.28
C VAL A 721 -5.19 22.08 -17.65
N ALA A 722 -4.28 23.05 -17.73
CA ALA A 722 -3.86 23.63 -19.01
C ALA A 722 -3.19 22.60 -19.93
N LEU A 723 -2.41 21.67 -19.36
CA LEU A 723 -1.78 20.58 -20.12
C LEU A 723 -2.81 19.53 -20.55
N MET A 724 -3.61 19.02 -19.61
CA MET A 724 -4.43 17.83 -19.82
C MET A 724 -5.81 18.11 -20.40
N GLY A 725 -6.40 19.28 -20.12
CA GLY A 725 -7.73 19.67 -20.59
C GLY A 725 -7.98 19.42 -22.08
N PRO A 726 -7.06 19.85 -22.98
CA PRO A 726 -7.21 19.63 -24.42
C PRO A 726 -7.26 18.16 -24.87
N TYR A 727 -6.69 17.24 -24.08
CA TYR A 727 -6.61 15.82 -24.44
C TYR A 727 -7.77 15.00 -23.85
N VAL A 728 -8.44 15.51 -22.81
CA VAL A 728 -9.60 14.84 -22.22
C VAL A 728 -10.83 15.05 -23.10
N SER A 729 -11.62 13.98 -23.25
CA SER A 729 -12.88 14.02 -24.00
C SER A 729 -13.83 15.11 -23.50
N GLU A 730 -14.43 15.85 -24.43
CA GLU A 730 -15.47 16.84 -24.15
C GLU A 730 -16.66 16.22 -23.39
N THR A 731 -17.07 15.00 -23.78
CA THR A 731 -18.12 14.24 -23.10
C THR A 731 -17.75 13.90 -21.65
N ALA A 732 -16.50 13.48 -21.42
CA ALA A 732 -16.02 13.14 -20.08
C ALA A 732 -15.98 14.36 -19.15
N LYS A 733 -15.54 15.52 -19.66
CA LYS A 733 -15.54 16.80 -18.93
C LYS A 733 -16.95 17.30 -18.59
N ALA A 734 -17.93 16.96 -19.43
CA ALA A 734 -19.33 17.35 -19.24
C ALA A 734 -20.09 16.49 -18.20
N HIS A 735 -19.51 15.39 -17.71
CA HIS A 735 -20.15 14.58 -16.68
C HIS A 735 -20.40 15.36 -15.37
N PRO A 736 -21.45 15.00 -14.60
CA PRO A 736 -21.63 15.51 -13.25
C PRO A 736 -20.39 15.21 -12.40
N GLY A 737 -19.77 16.25 -11.83
CA GLY A 737 -18.51 16.15 -11.11
C GLY A 737 -17.24 16.31 -11.95
N GLY A 738 -17.34 16.46 -13.28
CA GLY A 738 -16.19 16.67 -14.17
C GLY A 738 -15.30 15.44 -14.35
N MET A 739 -14.17 15.62 -15.02
CA MET A 739 -13.14 14.60 -15.21
C MET A 739 -12.08 14.69 -14.11
N HIS A 740 -11.86 13.61 -13.37
CA HIS A 740 -10.81 13.55 -12.36
C HIS A 740 -9.46 13.14 -12.97
N VAL A 741 -8.49 14.05 -12.92
CA VAL A 741 -7.12 13.80 -13.34
C VAL A 741 -6.20 13.84 -12.13
N ARG A 742 -5.41 12.79 -11.94
CA ARG A 742 -4.38 12.71 -10.91
C ARG A 742 -3.01 12.71 -11.56
N ALA A 743 -2.27 13.79 -11.38
CA ALA A 743 -0.87 13.89 -11.78
C ALA A 743 0.02 13.37 -10.64
N SER A 744 0.87 12.40 -10.93
CA SER A 744 1.83 11.82 -9.99
C SER A 744 3.23 12.31 -10.37
N PHE A 745 3.96 12.87 -9.41
CA PHE A 745 5.31 13.35 -9.57
C PHE A 745 6.26 12.51 -8.70
N CYS A 746 7.44 12.21 -9.25
CA CYS A 746 8.57 11.65 -8.51
C CYS A 746 9.53 12.81 -8.27
N ILE A 747 9.70 13.23 -7.02
CA ILE A 747 10.53 14.36 -6.63
C ILE A 747 11.26 14.05 -5.32
N GLY A 748 12.44 14.65 -5.14
CA GLY A 748 13.30 14.48 -3.99
C GLY A 748 14.46 13.55 -4.28
N SER A 749 15.55 13.72 -3.54
CA SER A 749 16.83 13.00 -3.72
C SER A 749 16.71 11.46 -3.73
N TYR A 750 15.59 10.89 -3.26
CA TYR A 750 15.34 9.45 -3.23
C TYR A 750 13.99 9.02 -3.84
N GLY A 751 13.37 9.87 -4.66
CA GLY A 751 12.23 9.51 -5.51
C GLY A 751 10.87 9.45 -4.81
N GLY A 752 10.49 10.54 -4.14
CA GLY A 752 9.23 10.65 -3.41
C GLY A 752 8.02 10.83 -4.30
N LEU A 753 6.93 10.11 -4.00
CA LEU A 753 5.72 10.14 -4.82
C LEU A 753 4.69 11.14 -4.26
N PHE A 754 4.47 12.22 -5.02
CA PHE A 754 3.52 13.28 -4.69
C PHE A 754 2.44 13.40 -5.76
N ASP A 755 1.18 13.42 -5.34
CA ASP A 755 0.04 13.45 -6.24
C ASP A 755 -0.71 14.78 -6.15
N PHE A 756 -1.16 15.28 -7.29
CA PHE A 756 -2.16 16.33 -7.41
C PHE A 756 -3.41 15.76 -8.07
N ASP A 757 -4.53 15.82 -7.36
CA ASP A 757 -5.85 15.47 -7.85
C ASP A 757 -6.53 16.76 -8.31
N VAL A 758 -6.93 16.83 -9.58
CA VAL A 758 -7.64 17.97 -10.16
C VAL A 758 -8.92 17.51 -10.84
N ILE A 759 -9.96 18.31 -10.73
CA ILE A 759 -11.23 18.11 -11.42
C ILE A 759 -11.32 19.09 -12.58
N ILE A 760 -11.29 18.55 -13.80
CA ILE A 760 -11.41 19.31 -15.04
C ILE A 760 -12.88 19.34 -15.46
N GLY A 761 -13.44 20.54 -15.56
CA GLY A 761 -14.81 20.77 -16.02
C GLY A 761 -14.87 21.63 -17.27
N LYS A 762 -16.10 22.05 -17.59
CA LYS A 762 -16.39 23.06 -18.59
C LYS A 762 -17.05 24.28 -17.97
N SER A 763 -16.52 25.44 -18.30
CA SER A 763 -17.10 26.74 -17.98
C SER A 763 -18.34 27.02 -18.84
N ALA A 764 -19.07 28.09 -18.50
CA ALA A 764 -20.22 28.54 -19.28
C ALA A 764 -19.86 28.95 -20.72
N ASP A 765 -18.61 29.38 -20.97
CA ASP A 765 -18.09 29.71 -22.31
C ASP A 765 -17.44 28.50 -23.03
N GLY A 766 -17.55 27.30 -22.47
CA GLY A 766 -17.08 26.04 -23.09
C GLY A 766 -15.57 25.79 -22.98
N LYS A 767 -14.85 26.62 -22.23
CA LYS A 767 -13.42 26.44 -21.96
C LYS A 767 -13.21 25.42 -20.84
N ASP A 768 -12.02 24.84 -20.82
CA ASP A 768 -11.62 23.95 -19.74
C ASP A 768 -11.36 24.76 -18.47
N GLU A 769 -11.99 24.37 -17.37
CA GLU A 769 -11.88 25.04 -16.08
C GLU A 769 -11.43 24.07 -14.98
N LEU A 770 -10.65 24.59 -14.03
CA LEU A 770 -10.33 23.90 -12.79
C LEU A 770 -11.49 24.09 -11.81
N ARG A 771 -12.19 23.00 -11.46
CA ARG A 771 -13.32 23.05 -10.51
C ARG A 771 -12.90 22.83 -9.06
N GLU A 772 -12.03 21.84 -8.84
CA GLU A 772 -11.53 21.46 -7.53
C GLU A 772 -10.12 20.88 -7.69
N TRP A 773 -9.28 21.04 -6.66
CA TRP A 773 -8.01 20.33 -6.57
C TRP A 773 -7.63 19.99 -5.14
N LYS A 774 -6.84 18.93 -4.97
CA LYS A 774 -6.21 18.50 -3.72
C LYS A 774 -4.77 18.05 -4.01
N GLY A 775 -3.79 18.54 -3.27
CA GLY A 775 -2.39 18.20 -3.51
C GLY A 775 -1.43 19.19 -2.84
N PRO A 776 -0.11 18.94 -2.86
CA PRO A 776 0.59 17.70 -3.26
C PRO A 776 0.54 16.54 -2.24
N ARG A 777 -0.28 15.50 -2.39
CA ARG A 777 -0.43 14.44 -1.37
C ARG A 777 0.57 13.28 -1.56
N GLU A 778 1.38 13.02 -0.54
CA GLU A 778 2.24 11.83 -0.47
C GLU A 778 1.43 10.51 -0.48
N GLU A 779 2.04 9.37 -0.85
CA GLU A 779 1.35 8.06 -0.90
C GLU A 779 0.67 7.69 0.43
N LEU A 780 1.30 8.06 1.54
CA LEU A 780 0.86 7.73 2.89
C LEU A 780 -0.04 8.78 3.54
N HIS A 781 -0.39 9.85 2.81
CA HIS A 781 -1.25 10.91 3.32
C HIS A 781 -2.55 10.30 3.88
N PRO A 782 -3.00 10.65 5.11
CA PRO A 782 -4.02 9.86 5.79
C PRO A 782 -5.36 9.77 5.03
N GLU A 783 -5.79 10.85 4.35
CA GLU A 783 -6.97 10.83 3.47
C GLU A 783 -6.82 9.84 2.32
N ARG A 784 -5.68 9.90 1.62
CA ARG A 784 -5.39 9.06 0.46
C ARG A 784 -5.31 7.59 0.87
N ARG A 785 -4.66 7.32 2.01
CA ARG A 785 -4.62 5.98 2.61
C ARG A 785 -6.03 5.49 2.92
N ALA A 786 -6.86 6.31 3.57
CA ALA A 786 -8.22 5.94 3.90
C ALA A 786 -9.07 5.66 2.64
N GLU A 787 -9.01 6.53 1.63
CA GLU A 787 -9.68 6.36 0.33
C GLU A 787 -9.24 5.06 -0.36
N LYS A 788 -7.93 4.83 -0.45
CA LYS A 788 -7.33 3.62 -1.05
C LYS A 788 -7.74 2.34 -0.31
N LEU A 789 -7.93 2.40 1.00
CA LEU A 789 -8.40 1.27 1.80
C LEU A 789 -9.92 1.04 1.62
N ARG A 790 -10.71 2.11 1.45
CA ARG A 790 -12.17 2.03 1.23
C ARG A 790 -12.56 1.54 -0.16
N ASN A 791 -11.86 1.98 -1.21
CA ASN A 791 -12.30 1.84 -2.61
C ASN A 791 -11.75 0.62 -3.38
N ARG A 792 -10.94 -0.23 -2.74
CA ARG A 792 -10.39 -1.43 -3.41
C ARG A 792 -11.44 -2.53 -3.50
N ARG A 793 -11.90 -2.83 -4.73
CA ARG A 793 -12.87 -3.89 -5.07
C ARG A 793 -12.48 -5.29 -4.51
N TRP A 794 -11.19 -5.54 -4.30
CA TRP A 794 -10.69 -6.84 -3.84
C TRP A 794 -11.01 -7.16 -2.36
N PHE A 795 -11.61 -6.21 -1.63
CA PHE A 795 -12.06 -6.36 -0.25
C PHE A 795 -13.50 -6.88 -0.08
N GLY A 796 -14.18 -7.24 -1.19
CA GLY A 796 -15.60 -7.61 -1.20
C GLY A 796 -16.45 -6.54 -1.88
N PRO A 797 -17.78 -6.71 -1.95
CA PRO A 797 -18.65 -5.79 -2.68
C PRO A 797 -18.42 -4.37 -2.19
N THR A 798 -18.28 -3.46 -3.15
CA THR A 798 -18.11 -2.02 -2.98
C THR A 798 -19.11 -1.54 -1.94
N VAL A 799 -18.62 -1.12 -0.77
CA VAL A 799 -19.45 -0.35 0.15
C VAL A 799 -19.68 0.99 -0.54
N ARG A 800 -20.81 1.12 -1.25
CA ARG A 800 -21.31 2.42 -1.70
C ARG A 800 -21.53 3.28 -0.46
N ARG A 801 -20.58 4.17 -0.18
CA ARG A 801 -20.74 5.36 0.64
C ARG A 801 -20.04 6.48 -0.10
N ASP A 802 -20.84 7.39 -0.65
CA ASP A 802 -20.33 8.59 -1.29
C ASP A 802 -19.75 9.53 -0.22
N VAL A 803 -18.57 10.08 -0.54
CA VAL A 803 -17.90 11.29 -0.01
C VAL A 803 -17.04 11.20 1.28
N ASP A 804 -16.02 12.06 1.23
CA ASP A 804 -14.78 12.24 1.99
C ASP A 804 -14.87 12.36 3.53
N GLY A 805 -13.79 11.92 4.19
CA GLY A 805 -13.55 12.14 5.61
C GLY A 805 -12.39 11.31 6.15
N GLN A 806 -11.42 11.96 6.79
CA GLN A 806 -10.36 11.37 7.61
C GLN A 806 -10.94 10.94 8.96
N ARG A 807 -10.55 9.76 9.45
CA ARG A 807 -10.66 9.39 10.87
C ARG A 807 -9.32 8.86 11.35
N SER A 808 -8.56 9.71 12.03
CA SER A 808 -7.50 9.30 12.96
C SER A 808 -7.55 10.28 14.14
N MET A 809 -7.60 9.77 15.36
CA MET A 809 -7.58 10.61 16.56
C MET A 809 -6.14 10.89 17.00
N SER A 810 -5.75 12.15 16.91
CA SER A 810 -4.80 12.82 17.82
C SER A 810 -5.59 13.78 18.71
N ILE A 811 -6.29 13.24 19.72
CA ILE A 811 -6.86 14.08 20.78
C ILE A 811 -5.87 14.03 21.95
N SER A 812 -5.31 15.17 22.33
CA SER A 812 -4.72 15.32 23.66
C SER A 812 -5.88 15.30 24.66
N LEU A 813 -5.91 14.27 25.51
CA LEU A 813 -6.69 14.30 26.74
C LEU A 813 -6.18 15.42 27.65
#